data_AF-A0A8K9XLR4-F1
#
_entry.id   AF-A0A8K9XLR4-F1
#
_cell.length_a   1.000
_cell.length_b   1.000
_cell.length_c   1.000
_cell.angle_alpha   90.00
_cell.angle_beta   90.00
_cell.angle_gamma   90.00
#
_symmetry.space_group_name_H-M   'P 1'
#
loop_
_entity.id
_entity.type
_entity.pdbx_description
1 polymer ?
#
loop_
_entity_poly.entity_id
_entity_poly.type
_entity_poly.pdbx_seq_one_letter_code
_entity_poly.pdbx_strand_id
1 'polypeptide(L)'
;MSRSYNDELQYLDKIDKNCWRIKKGFVPNMQVEGVFYVNESLEKLMFEELRNACKGGGFGGFLPAMKQIGNVAALPGIVHRSIGLPDCHSGYGFAIGNMAAFDMSDPNAVVSPGGVGFDINCGVRLLRTNLDEGDVQPVKEQLAQALFDHIPVGVGSKGVIPMTAKDLEEALEMGVDWSLREGYAWAEDKEHCEEYGRMLQADPNKVSSKAKKRGLPQLGTLGAGNHYAEIQVVDEIYNDYAAKKMGIDHKGQVCVMIHSGSRGLGHQVATDALVAMEKAMKRDKIQVNDRQLACARIFSEEGQDYLKGMAAAGNYAWVNRSSMTFLTRQAFAKVFTTTPDDLDMHVIYDVSHNIAKVEEHMVDGKQKTLLLHRKGSTRAFPPHHPLIPVDYQLTGQPVLIGGTMGTCSYVLTGTEQGMTETFGTTCHGAVRLYYTSVALLHLSVALLHLSVALLHPSVALLHLSVALLHLSVALLHPSVAFLHLCRFTTPLCRFTAPLCRFTTPLCRFTAPLCRFTTPLCRFTTPLCRFTTPLSLYYTFVALLHLSVALLHLSVALLHLCRFTAPLSLYCTSLSLYCTSVALLHLCRFTAPLCRFTAPLCCFTTPLSLYCTSLSLYCTSLSLYCTSLSLYCTSLSLYCTSLSLYCTSVALLHLSVALLHLSVALLHLSVALLHLSVALLHLSVALLHLSVALLHLSVALLHLSVALLHLSVALLHLSVALLHLSVALLHLSVALLHLSVALLHLSVAVFLGMSIL
;
A
#
# COMPACT_ATOMS: atom_id res chain seq x y z
N MET A 1 27.77 -8.74 -23.54
CA MET A 1 27.26 -10.08 -23.19
C MET A 1 26.87 -10.05 -21.72
N SER A 2 25.71 -10.59 -21.34
CA SER A 2 25.37 -10.78 -19.92
C SER A 2 26.30 -11.84 -19.33
N ARG A 3 27.00 -11.50 -18.25
CA ARG A 3 27.83 -12.46 -17.49
C ARG A 3 26.98 -13.61 -16.97
N SER A 4 27.56 -14.81 -16.92
CA SER A 4 26.92 -15.96 -16.29
C SER A 4 26.87 -15.77 -14.78
N TYR A 5 26.00 -16.52 -14.08
CA TYR A 5 25.94 -16.47 -12.62
C TYR A 5 27.29 -16.79 -11.97
N ASN A 6 28.05 -17.74 -12.51
CA ASN A 6 29.37 -18.10 -12.01
C ASN A 6 30.40 -16.98 -12.20
N ASP A 7 30.30 -16.20 -13.28
CA ASP A 7 31.14 -15.02 -13.48
C ASP A 7 30.80 -13.90 -12.48
N GLU A 8 29.51 -13.73 -12.18
CA GLU A 8 29.06 -12.75 -11.20
C GLU A 8 29.53 -13.08 -9.78
N LEU A 9 29.56 -14.37 -9.40
CA LEU A 9 30.04 -14.82 -8.09
C LEU A 9 31.51 -14.44 -7.82
N GLN A 10 32.35 -14.29 -8.86
CA GLN A 10 33.77 -13.94 -8.68
C GLN A 10 33.97 -12.54 -8.04
N TYR A 11 32.96 -11.69 -8.14
CA TYR A 11 32.96 -10.34 -7.57
C TYR A 11 32.39 -10.28 -6.16
N LEU A 12 31.91 -11.39 -5.61
CA LEU A 12 31.26 -11.44 -4.30
C LEU A 12 32.14 -12.18 -3.31
N ASP A 13 32.54 -11.51 -2.22
CA ASP A 13 33.28 -12.13 -1.13
C ASP A 13 32.49 -12.01 0.17
N LYS A 14 32.43 -13.09 0.95
CA LYS A 14 31.93 -13.03 2.32
C LYS A 14 33.01 -12.43 3.22
N ILE A 15 32.71 -11.30 3.88
CA ILE A 15 33.64 -10.64 4.81
C ILE A 15 33.52 -11.26 6.20
N ASP A 16 32.28 -11.42 6.68
CA ASP A 16 31.98 -11.99 7.97
C ASP A 16 30.69 -12.85 7.91
N LYS A 17 30.16 -13.28 9.06
CA LYS A 17 28.97 -14.13 9.13
C LYS A 17 27.76 -13.52 8.40
N ASN A 18 27.59 -12.20 8.50
CA ASN A 18 26.42 -11.46 8.04
C ASN A 18 26.73 -10.39 6.99
N CYS A 19 27.97 -10.26 6.52
CA CYS A 19 28.40 -9.20 5.60
C CYS A 19 29.08 -9.77 4.36
N TRP A 20 28.66 -9.25 3.21
CA TRP A 20 29.20 -9.57 1.91
C TRP A 20 29.72 -8.31 1.21
N ARG A 21 30.82 -8.44 0.49
CA ARG A 21 31.44 -7.41 -0.34
C ARG A 21 31.13 -7.64 -1.81
N ILE A 22 30.85 -6.54 -2.51
CA ILE A 22 30.75 -6.45 -3.96
C ILE A 22 31.99 -5.71 -4.47
N LYS A 23 32.91 -6.43 -5.10
CA LYS A 23 34.16 -5.89 -5.63
C LYS A 23 33.91 -4.93 -6.79
N LYS A 24 34.82 -3.95 -6.95
CA LYS A 24 34.85 -3.11 -8.16
C LYS A 24 34.91 -3.96 -9.43
N GLY A 25 34.19 -3.54 -10.46
CA GLY A 25 34.02 -4.30 -11.71
C GLY A 25 32.80 -5.23 -11.72
N PHE A 26 32.08 -5.37 -10.60
CA PHE A 26 30.78 -6.06 -10.60
C PHE A 26 29.74 -5.37 -11.49
N VAL A 27 29.87 -4.06 -11.69
CA VAL A 27 29.24 -3.33 -12.78
C VAL A 27 30.26 -2.34 -13.36
N PRO A 28 30.07 -1.82 -14.58
CA PRO A 28 30.95 -0.81 -15.13
C PRO A 28 31.03 0.43 -14.24
N ASN A 29 32.18 1.12 -14.24
CA ASN A 29 32.37 2.43 -13.64
C ASN A 29 32.21 2.53 -12.11
N MET A 30 32.28 1.41 -11.37
CA MET A 30 32.27 1.44 -9.89
C MET A 30 33.41 2.31 -9.34
N GLN A 31 33.05 3.38 -8.63
CA GLN A 31 33.96 4.31 -7.95
C GLN A 31 34.41 3.76 -6.60
N VAL A 32 33.50 3.08 -5.89
CA VAL A 32 33.72 2.43 -4.59
C VAL A 32 33.27 0.97 -4.63
N GLU A 33 33.57 0.20 -3.58
CA GLU A 33 33.01 -1.14 -3.40
C GLU A 33 31.56 -1.06 -2.89
N GLY A 34 30.79 -2.12 -3.13
CA GLY A 34 29.50 -2.32 -2.45
C GLY A 34 29.66 -3.25 -1.26
N VAL A 35 28.78 -3.13 -0.27
CA VAL A 35 28.58 -4.13 0.78
C VAL A 35 27.10 -4.37 0.99
N PHE A 36 26.74 -5.57 1.43
CA PHE A 36 25.40 -5.85 1.90
C PHE A 36 25.41 -6.76 3.11
N TYR A 37 24.48 -6.50 4.03
CA TYR A 37 24.32 -7.27 5.26
C TYR A 37 23.17 -8.24 5.11
N VAL A 38 23.38 -9.54 5.34
CA VAL A 38 22.35 -10.58 5.30
C VAL A 38 22.74 -11.74 6.22
N ASN A 39 21.76 -12.32 6.92
CA ASN A 39 21.96 -13.60 7.60
C ASN A 39 21.85 -14.77 6.60
N GLU A 40 22.04 -16.01 7.07
CA GLU A 40 21.99 -17.21 6.21
C GLU A 40 20.65 -17.38 5.46
N SER A 41 19.53 -16.97 6.07
CA SER A 41 18.21 -17.06 5.45
C SER A 41 18.04 -16.03 4.32
N LEU A 42 18.43 -14.79 4.57
CA LEU A 42 18.34 -13.69 3.60
C LEU A 42 19.38 -13.81 2.48
N GLU A 43 20.53 -14.41 2.79
CA GLU A 43 21.59 -14.71 1.81
C GLU A 43 21.02 -15.55 0.66
N LYS A 44 20.26 -16.61 0.97
CA LYS A 44 19.64 -17.48 -0.04
C LYS A 44 18.76 -16.67 -1.01
N LEU A 45 17.96 -15.74 -0.50
CA LEU A 45 17.06 -14.91 -1.29
C LEU A 45 17.83 -13.95 -2.21
N MET A 46 18.84 -13.25 -1.68
CA MET A 46 19.66 -12.32 -2.45
C MET A 46 20.41 -13.02 -3.59
N PHE A 47 20.98 -14.19 -3.33
CA PHE A 47 21.71 -14.95 -4.35
C PHE A 47 20.78 -15.62 -5.36
N GLU A 48 19.57 -16.01 -4.97
CA GLU A 48 18.54 -16.51 -5.88
C GLU A 48 18.05 -15.41 -6.83
N GLU A 49 17.84 -14.19 -6.33
CA GLU A 49 17.48 -13.03 -7.15
C GLU A 49 18.54 -12.78 -8.24
N LEU A 50 19.82 -12.76 -7.86
CA LEU A 50 20.93 -12.63 -8.80
C LEU A 50 20.98 -13.78 -9.81
N ARG A 51 20.82 -15.03 -9.34
CA ARG A 51 20.82 -16.22 -10.20
C ARG A 51 19.70 -16.15 -11.25
N ASN A 52 18.51 -15.72 -10.85
CA ASN A 52 17.36 -15.58 -11.74
C ASN A 52 17.59 -14.49 -12.80
N ALA A 53 18.22 -13.37 -12.43
CA ALA A 53 18.61 -12.34 -13.38
C ALA A 53 19.62 -12.83 -14.45
N CYS A 54 20.48 -13.80 -14.12
CA CYS A 54 21.47 -14.36 -15.03
C CYS A 54 20.93 -15.44 -16.01
N LYS A 55 19.73 -15.98 -15.80
CA LYS A 55 19.21 -17.12 -16.60
C LYS A 55 18.79 -16.76 -18.04
N GLY A 56 18.77 -15.48 -18.41
CA GLY A 56 18.28 -15.02 -19.72
C GLY A 56 16.75 -15.17 -19.86
N GLY A 57 16.13 -14.36 -20.72
CA GLY A 57 14.68 -14.42 -20.98
C GLY A 57 13.83 -13.35 -20.30
N GLY A 58 14.44 -12.29 -19.76
CA GLY A 58 13.70 -11.14 -19.21
C GLY A 58 12.85 -11.55 -18.00
N PHE A 59 13.48 -11.67 -16.83
CA PHE A 59 12.72 -11.66 -15.58
C PHE A 59 12.07 -10.27 -15.47
N GLY A 60 10.78 -10.16 -15.81
CA GLY A 60 10.07 -8.88 -15.78
C GLY A 60 10.12 -8.29 -14.38
N GLY A 61 10.85 -7.19 -14.21
CA GLY A 61 11.10 -6.59 -12.90
C GLY A 61 12.25 -5.58 -12.91
N PHE A 62 12.55 -5.05 -11.72
CA PHE A 62 13.73 -4.22 -11.46
C PHE A 62 15.02 -5.06 -11.55
N LEU A 63 16.17 -4.40 -11.72
CA LEU A 63 17.48 -5.05 -11.58
C LEU A 63 17.61 -5.65 -10.18
N PRO A 64 18.26 -6.82 -10.02
CA PRO A 64 18.43 -7.45 -8.71
C PRO A 64 19.16 -6.50 -7.75
N ALA A 65 18.83 -6.56 -6.46
CA ALA A 65 19.30 -5.61 -5.46
C ALA A 65 20.83 -5.49 -5.44
N MET A 66 21.55 -6.63 -5.56
CA MET A 66 23.01 -6.63 -5.66
C MET A 66 23.54 -5.79 -6.83
N LYS A 67 22.88 -5.84 -8.00
CA LYS A 67 23.27 -5.03 -9.17
C LYS A 67 22.99 -3.56 -8.94
N GLN A 68 21.89 -3.24 -8.25
CA GLN A 68 21.56 -1.86 -7.90
C GLN A 68 22.56 -1.26 -6.91
N ILE A 69 22.97 -2.01 -5.88
CA ILE A 69 24.05 -1.61 -4.96
C ILE A 69 25.34 -1.31 -5.74
N GLY A 70 25.70 -2.18 -6.69
CA GLY A 70 26.83 -1.95 -7.59
C GLY A 70 26.67 -0.71 -8.48
N ASN A 71 25.48 -0.46 -9.03
CA ASN A 71 25.22 0.71 -9.87
C ASN A 71 25.29 2.02 -9.05
N VAL A 72 24.81 2.00 -7.81
CA VAL A 72 24.96 3.13 -6.88
C VAL A 72 26.43 3.37 -6.55
N ALA A 73 27.23 2.31 -6.39
CA ALA A 73 28.67 2.41 -6.20
C ALA A 73 29.43 3.01 -7.41
N ALA A 74 28.77 3.15 -8.57
CA ALA A 74 29.31 3.79 -9.76
C ALA A 74 28.95 5.29 -9.88
N LEU A 75 28.14 5.83 -8.96
CA LEU A 75 27.72 7.23 -9.03
C LEU A 75 28.89 8.19 -8.72
N PRO A 76 28.98 9.33 -9.42
CA PRO A 76 30.06 10.31 -9.17
C PRO A 76 30.01 10.90 -7.75
N GLY A 77 31.17 10.99 -7.11
CA GLY A 77 31.35 11.58 -5.78
C GLY A 77 30.80 10.75 -4.61
N ILE A 78 30.41 9.48 -4.84
CA ILE A 78 30.11 8.56 -3.74
C ILE A 78 31.39 8.29 -2.92
N VAL A 79 31.25 8.22 -1.59
CA VAL A 79 32.36 7.96 -0.67
C VAL A 79 32.21 6.64 0.06
N HIS A 80 33.35 6.09 0.48
CA HIS A 80 33.48 4.85 1.24
C HIS A 80 32.90 3.62 0.54
N ARG A 81 31.57 3.38 0.61
CA ARG A 81 30.88 2.19 0.09
C ARG A 81 29.43 2.50 -0.28
N SER A 82 28.86 1.72 -1.20
CA SER A 82 27.40 1.59 -1.35
C SER A 82 26.90 0.45 -0.47
N ILE A 83 25.93 0.72 0.43
CA ILE A 83 25.60 -0.19 1.53
C ILE A 83 24.16 -0.68 1.42
N GLY A 84 23.95 -1.99 1.29
CA GLY A 84 22.65 -2.66 1.38
C GLY A 84 22.42 -3.23 2.78
N LEU A 85 21.32 -2.86 3.42
CA LEU A 85 20.93 -3.34 4.75
C LEU A 85 20.17 -4.68 4.67
N PRO A 86 19.89 -5.36 5.79
CA PRO A 86 19.29 -6.71 5.79
C PRO A 86 17.94 -6.84 5.09
N ASP A 87 17.17 -5.77 5.01
CA ASP A 87 15.89 -5.69 4.32
C ASP A 87 16.03 -5.24 2.86
N CYS A 88 17.24 -5.30 2.29
CA CYS A 88 17.51 -4.82 0.94
C CYS A 88 16.83 -5.65 -0.13
N HIS A 89 16.17 -4.98 -1.07
CA HIS A 89 15.49 -5.60 -2.21
C HIS A 89 15.37 -4.61 -3.38
N SER A 90 15.09 -5.16 -4.57
CA SER A 90 15.06 -4.38 -5.80
C SER A 90 14.09 -3.18 -5.73
N GLY A 91 14.57 -2.00 -6.13
CA GLY A 91 13.82 -0.74 -6.12
C GLY A 91 14.01 0.08 -7.39
N TYR A 92 13.54 1.33 -7.42
CA TYR A 92 13.77 2.23 -8.56
C TYR A 92 15.17 2.87 -8.52
N GLY A 93 16.09 2.42 -9.37
CA GLY A 93 17.48 2.89 -9.43
C GLY A 93 18.31 2.37 -8.25
N PHE A 94 18.13 2.97 -7.07
CA PHE A 94 18.64 2.43 -5.81
C PHE A 94 17.77 1.27 -5.35
N ALA A 95 18.38 0.25 -4.76
CA ALA A 95 17.64 -0.76 -4.01
C ALA A 95 16.94 -0.11 -2.80
N ILE A 96 15.80 -0.66 -2.40
CA ILE A 96 15.23 -0.35 -1.07
C ILE A 96 16.14 -1.04 -0.04
N GLY A 97 16.37 -0.43 1.11
CA GLY A 97 17.41 -0.88 2.06
C GLY A 97 18.81 -0.37 1.72
N ASN A 98 18.97 0.48 0.71
CA ASN A 98 20.28 0.97 0.28
C ASN A 98 20.56 2.37 0.83
N MET A 99 21.76 2.55 1.37
CA MET A 99 22.31 3.83 1.77
C MET A 99 23.60 4.13 0.99
N ALA A 100 23.76 5.40 0.61
CA ALA A 100 24.98 5.91 -0.01
C ALA A 100 25.27 7.33 0.48
N ALA A 101 26.54 7.66 0.65
CA ALA A 101 26.98 8.99 1.06
C ALA A 101 27.79 9.66 -0.07
N PHE A 102 27.56 10.94 -0.29
CA PHE A 102 28.23 11.74 -1.32
C PHE A 102 28.95 12.94 -0.69
N ASP A 103 30.19 13.19 -1.10
CA ASP A 103 31.01 14.27 -0.52
C ASP A 103 30.53 15.65 -1.00
N MET A 104 30.02 16.48 -0.09
CA MET A 104 29.57 17.84 -0.42
C MET A 104 30.73 18.75 -0.88
N SER A 105 31.99 18.39 -0.67
CA SER A 105 33.13 19.16 -1.19
C SER A 105 33.53 18.77 -2.61
N ASP A 106 33.09 17.61 -3.11
CA ASP A 106 33.37 17.17 -4.48
C ASP A 106 32.38 17.83 -5.45
N PRO A 107 32.83 18.68 -6.41
CA PRO A 107 31.95 19.28 -7.40
C PRO A 107 31.26 18.24 -8.31
N ASN A 108 31.77 17.01 -8.32
CA ASN A 108 31.17 15.90 -9.04
C ASN A 108 30.12 15.14 -8.22
N ALA A 109 30.00 15.35 -6.92
CA ALA A 109 28.99 14.67 -6.12
C ALA A 109 27.58 14.96 -6.60
N VAL A 110 26.71 13.95 -6.51
CA VAL A 110 25.36 13.99 -7.07
C VAL A 110 24.28 13.82 -6.00
N VAL A 111 23.09 14.30 -6.33
CA VAL A 111 21.84 13.98 -5.63
C VAL A 111 20.92 13.24 -6.59
N SER A 112 20.32 12.13 -6.13
CA SER A 112 19.37 11.34 -6.90
C SER A 112 18.02 11.17 -6.18
N PRO A 113 16.88 11.52 -6.80
CA PRO A 113 15.55 11.19 -6.29
C PRO A 113 15.33 9.69 -6.15
N GLY A 114 15.96 8.90 -7.02
CA GLY A 114 15.94 7.43 -6.95
C GLY A 114 16.58 6.89 -5.67
N GLY A 115 17.51 7.62 -5.05
CA GLY A 115 18.17 7.28 -3.78
C GLY A 115 17.46 7.79 -2.53
N VAL A 116 16.40 8.58 -2.69
CA VAL A 116 15.48 8.95 -1.59
C VAL A 116 14.22 8.09 -1.63
N GLY A 117 13.69 7.87 -2.84
CA GLY A 117 12.39 7.22 -3.06
C GLY A 117 11.29 8.23 -3.39
N PHE A 118 10.19 7.71 -3.93
CA PHE A 118 9.05 8.54 -4.34
C PHE A 118 8.26 9.08 -3.15
N ASP A 119 8.04 8.26 -2.12
CA ASP A 119 7.39 8.72 -0.90
C ASP A 119 8.45 9.34 0.03
N ILE A 120 8.78 10.60 -0.26
CA ILE A 120 9.77 11.39 0.47
C ILE A 120 9.32 11.49 1.93
N ASN A 121 10.25 11.25 2.84
CA ASN A 121 10.01 11.16 4.27
C ASN A 121 8.86 10.22 4.65
N CYS A 122 8.66 9.13 3.90
CA CYS A 122 8.00 7.96 4.48
C CYS A 122 8.79 7.55 5.73
N GLY A 123 8.08 7.31 6.81
CA GLY A 123 8.68 7.13 8.13
C GLY A 123 7.68 6.60 9.13
N VAL A 124 8.17 6.36 10.34
CA VAL A 124 7.42 5.74 11.42
C VAL A 124 7.46 6.67 12.63
N ARG A 125 6.32 6.79 13.31
CA ARG A 125 6.17 7.45 14.60
C ARG A 125 5.59 6.46 15.60
N LEU A 126 6.11 6.43 16.82
CA LEU A 126 5.64 5.56 17.89
C LEU A 126 5.15 6.41 19.06
N LEU A 127 3.95 6.10 19.55
CA LEU A 127 3.40 6.64 20.79
C LEU A 127 3.37 5.54 21.85
N ARG A 128 3.70 5.91 23.09
CA ARG A 128 3.44 5.06 24.27
C ARG A 128 2.07 5.38 24.86
N THR A 129 1.55 4.51 25.70
CA THR A 129 0.43 4.79 26.61
C THR A 129 0.73 4.18 27.98
N ASN A 130 -0.05 4.53 28.99
CA ASN A 130 -0.06 3.85 30.29
C ASN A 130 -1.05 2.66 30.35
N LEU A 131 -1.59 2.23 29.21
CA LEU A 131 -2.55 1.13 29.13
C LEU A 131 -1.84 -0.21 28.97
N ASP A 132 -2.46 -1.25 29.52
CA ASP A 132 -2.08 -2.64 29.31
C ASP A 132 -2.97 -3.34 28.29
N GLU A 133 -2.49 -4.46 27.76
CA GLU A 133 -3.26 -5.32 26.86
C GLU A 133 -4.64 -5.66 27.47
N GLY A 134 -4.70 -5.91 28.79
CA GLY A 134 -5.94 -6.19 29.51
C GLY A 134 -6.98 -5.07 29.44
N ASP A 135 -6.55 -3.81 29.34
CA ASP A 135 -7.44 -2.64 29.23
C ASP A 135 -8.00 -2.48 27.81
N VAL A 136 -7.21 -2.86 26.80
CA VAL A 136 -7.57 -2.70 25.40
C VAL A 136 -8.36 -3.89 24.86
N GLN A 137 -8.09 -5.12 25.31
CA GLN A 137 -8.75 -6.33 24.79
C GLN A 137 -10.30 -6.25 24.77
N PRO A 138 -10.98 -5.73 25.81
CA PRO A 138 -12.44 -5.60 25.80
C PRO A 138 -12.98 -4.60 24.77
N VAL A 139 -12.20 -3.58 24.42
CA VAL A 139 -12.62 -2.48 23.54
C VAL A 139 -11.89 -2.47 22.19
N LYS A 140 -11.08 -3.48 21.88
CA LYS A 140 -10.18 -3.49 20.71
C LYS A 140 -10.87 -3.20 19.38
N GLU A 141 -12.06 -3.76 19.16
CA GLU A 141 -12.82 -3.54 17.92
C GLU A 141 -13.36 -2.11 17.85
N GLN A 142 -13.86 -1.60 18.98
CA GLN A 142 -14.33 -0.23 19.10
C GLN A 142 -13.19 0.77 18.92
N LEU A 143 -12.02 0.49 19.49
CA LEU A 143 -10.83 1.33 19.39
C LEU A 143 -10.25 1.33 17.97
N ALA A 144 -10.16 0.16 17.33
CA ALA A 144 -9.76 0.05 15.94
C ALA A 144 -10.74 0.80 15.01
N GLN A 145 -12.05 0.66 15.24
CA GLN A 145 -13.06 1.42 14.49
C GLN A 145 -12.95 2.92 14.76
N ALA A 146 -12.71 3.34 16.02
CA ALA A 146 -12.53 4.75 16.35
C ALA A 146 -11.29 5.34 15.65
N LEU A 147 -10.17 4.62 15.59
CA LEU A 147 -9.02 5.06 14.81
C LEU A 147 -9.34 5.19 13.33
N PHE A 148 -10.04 4.20 12.76
CA PHE A 148 -10.45 4.21 11.36
C PHE A 148 -11.39 5.39 11.04
N ASP A 149 -12.29 5.74 11.96
CA ASP A 149 -13.22 6.85 11.81
C ASP A 149 -12.52 8.21 11.88
N HIS A 150 -11.48 8.35 12.73
CA HIS A 150 -10.76 9.61 12.90
C HIS A 150 -9.65 9.82 11.88
N ILE A 151 -8.96 8.75 11.44
CA ILE A 151 -7.83 8.79 10.52
C ILE A 151 -8.31 8.36 9.13
N PRO A 152 -8.46 9.28 8.17
CA PRO A 152 -8.88 8.92 6.82
C PRO A 152 -7.85 7.98 6.16
N VAL A 153 -8.34 6.84 5.67
CA VAL A 153 -7.55 5.84 4.95
C VAL A 153 -7.96 5.73 3.49
N GLY A 154 -7.05 5.27 2.63
CA GLY A 154 -7.35 4.99 1.22
C GLY A 154 -6.90 6.03 0.21
N VAL A 155 -6.89 5.64 -1.06
CA VAL A 155 -6.47 6.48 -2.18
C VAL A 155 -7.57 7.51 -2.49
N GLY A 156 -7.22 8.79 -2.38
CA GLY A 156 -8.15 9.90 -2.68
C GLY A 156 -8.97 10.39 -1.49
N SER A 157 -8.78 9.79 -0.31
CA SER A 157 -9.37 10.28 0.95
C SER A 157 -8.84 11.67 1.30
N LYS A 158 -9.70 12.47 1.95
CA LYS A 158 -9.39 13.85 2.32
C LYS A 158 -9.08 13.95 3.81
N GLY A 159 -8.12 14.80 4.15
CA GLY A 159 -7.80 15.18 5.51
C GLY A 159 -8.99 15.77 6.26
N VAL A 160 -9.07 15.47 7.56
CA VAL A 160 -10.08 16.07 8.46
C VAL A 160 -9.64 17.46 8.94
N ILE A 161 -8.33 17.70 9.01
CA ILE A 161 -7.78 18.99 9.43
C ILE A 161 -8.02 20.02 8.30
N PRO A 162 -8.71 21.15 8.59
CA PRO A 162 -8.93 22.20 7.62
C PRO A 162 -7.60 22.71 7.05
N MET A 163 -7.48 22.73 5.73
CA MET A 163 -6.25 23.15 5.05
C MET A 163 -6.55 24.04 3.87
N THR A 164 -6.13 25.30 3.94
CA THR A 164 -6.10 26.20 2.78
C THR A 164 -4.79 26.08 2.01
N ALA A 165 -4.73 26.68 0.82
CA ALA A 165 -3.49 26.72 0.06
C ALA A 165 -2.37 27.47 0.80
N LYS A 166 -2.73 28.50 1.58
CA LYS A 166 -1.79 29.26 2.41
C LYS A 166 -1.24 28.40 3.54
N ASP A 167 -2.13 27.69 4.24
CA ASP A 167 -1.73 26.80 5.34
C ASP A 167 -0.77 25.72 4.85
N LEU A 168 -1.04 25.16 3.66
CA LEU A 168 -0.13 24.18 3.05
C LEU A 168 1.26 24.77 2.79
N GLU A 169 1.37 26.01 2.31
CA GLU A 169 2.67 26.64 2.09
C GLU A 169 3.43 26.84 3.40
N GLU A 170 2.75 27.29 4.45
CA GLU A 170 3.32 27.43 5.78
C GLU A 170 3.74 26.07 6.36
N ALA A 171 2.92 25.02 6.20
CA ALA A 171 3.26 23.66 6.63
C ALA A 171 4.49 23.09 5.90
N LEU A 172 4.65 23.40 4.60
CA LEU A 172 5.83 23.02 3.82
C LEU A 172 7.11 23.70 4.32
N GLU A 173 7.02 24.92 4.86
CA GLU A 173 8.17 25.69 5.35
C GLU A 173 8.48 25.42 6.84
N MET A 174 7.44 25.32 7.65
CA MET A 174 7.52 25.26 9.12
C MET A 174 7.55 23.83 9.65
N GLY A 175 7.11 22.82 8.89
CA GLY A 175 7.04 21.45 9.40
C GLY A 175 6.17 21.37 10.67
N VAL A 176 6.61 20.62 11.68
CA VAL A 176 5.86 20.44 12.95
C VAL A 176 5.63 21.75 13.70
N ASP A 177 6.43 22.81 13.47
CA ASP A 177 6.17 24.13 14.06
C ASP A 177 4.80 24.69 13.63
N TRP A 178 4.32 24.35 12.42
CA TRP A 178 2.97 24.69 11.99
C TRP A 178 1.93 23.91 12.81
N SER A 179 2.11 22.60 12.99
CA SER A 179 1.20 21.78 13.81
C SER A 179 1.12 22.26 15.26
N LEU A 180 2.23 22.69 15.85
CA LEU A 180 2.26 23.29 17.19
C LEU A 180 1.43 24.57 17.26
N ARG A 181 1.63 25.48 16.31
CA ARG A 181 0.93 26.77 16.26
C ARG A 181 -0.58 26.61 16.12
N GLU A 182 -1.02 25.64 15.31
CA GLU A 182 -2.44 25.35 15.09
C GLU A 182 -3.06 24.45 16.18
N GLY A 183 -2.28 23.96 17.15
CA GLY A 183 -2.76 23.13 18.26
C GLY A 183 -2.95 21.63 17.93
N TYR A 184 -2.29 21.13 16.90
CA TYR A 184 -2.31 19.72 16.47
C TYR A 184 -1.08 18.91 16.94
N ALA A 185 -0.25 19.48 17.81
CA ALA A 185 0.91 18.81 18.39
C ALA A 185 1.16 19.34 19.81
N TRP A 186 1.79 18.52 20.65
CA TRP A 186 2.35 18.96 21.93
C TRP A 186 3.78 19.42 21.76
N ALA A 187 4.27 20.32 22.62
CA ALA A 187 5.61 20.89 22.49
C ALA A 187 6.70 19.80 22.51
N GLU A 188 6.51 18.78 23.32
CA GLU A 188 7.40 17.63 23.51
C GLU A 188 7.41 16.70 22.29
N ASP A 189 6.35 16.68 21.47
CA ASP A 189 6.30 15.87 20.24
C ASP A 189 7.37 16.31 19.24
N LYS A 190 7.70 17.61 19.25
CA LYS A 190 8.74 18.19 18.41
C LYS A 190 10.13 17.72 18.86
N GLU A 191 10.38 17.65 20.16
CA GLU A 191 11.66 17.22 20.71
C GLU A 191 11.95 15.75 20.40
N HIS A 192 10.91 14.93 20.31
CA HIS A 192 10.97 13.51 19.95
C HIS A 192 10.78 13.26 18.45
N CYS A 193 11.11 14.23 17.60
CA CYS A 193 11.00 14.10 16.16
C CYS A 193 12.36 14.34 15.50
N GLU A 194 12.72 13.48 14.53
CA GLU A 194 13.92 13.68 13.74
C GLU A 194 13.92 15.08 13.07
N GLU A 195 15.04 15.80 13.13
CA GLU A 195 15.17 17.23 12.73
C GLU A 195 14.24 18.18 13.49
N TYR A 196 13.77 17.82 14.68
CA TYR A 196 12.71 18.55 15.37
C TYR A 196 11.46 18.72 14.46
N GLY A 197 11.23 17.77 13.55
CA GLY A 197 10.12 17.79 12.60
C GLY A 197 10.19 18.90 11.54
N ARG A 198 11.36 19.48 11.28
CA ARG A 198 11.52 20.55 10.29
C ARG A 198 12.92 20.60 9.67
N MET A 199 12.97 20.48 8.34
CA MET A 199 14.14 20.82 7.53
C MET A 199 14.11 22.31 7.16
N LEU A 200 15.10 23.06 7.64
CA LEU A 200 15.17 24.52 7.51
C LEU A 200 15.39 25.02 6.07
N GLN A 201 15.99 24.20 5.22
CA GLN A 201 16.25 24.49 3.81
C GLN A 201 15.05 24.29 2.90
N ALA A 202 13.88 23.94 3.46
CA ALA A 202 12.65 23.78 2.69
C ALA A 202 12.27 25.08 1.96
N ASP A 203 11.93 24.97 0.68
CA ASP A 203 11.42 26.08 -0.13
C ASP A 203 10.12 25.65 -0.81
N PRO A 204 8.96 26.13 -0.34
CA PRO A 204 7.67 25.84 -0.96
C PRO A 204 7.57 26.29 -2.42
N ASN A 205 8.41 27.21 -2.90
CA ASN A 205 8.43 27.63 -4.31
C ASN A 205 9.07 26.59 -5.22
N LYS A 206 9.87 25.67 -4.66
CA LYS A 206 10.45 24.53 -5.38
C LYS A 206 9.53 23.32 -5.43
N VAL A 207 8.34 23.42 -4.83
CA VAL A 207 7.28 22.41 -4.93
C VAL A 207 6.28 22.84 -6.02
N SER A 208 6.12 22.01 -7.05
CA SER A 208 5.26 22.33 -8.19
C SER A 208 3.80 22.53 -7.79
N SER A 209 3.06 23.35 -8.54
CA SER A 209 1.62 23.53 -8.34
C SER A 209 0.85 22.21 -8.45
N LYS A 210 1.33 21.27 -9.28
CA LYS A 210 0.77 19.91 -9.38
C LYS A 210 0.99 19.12 -8.10
N ALA A 211 2.18 19.17 -7.50
CA ALA A 211 2.46 18.51 -6.23
C ALA A 211 1.60 19.10 -5.09
N LYS A 212 1.52 20.43 -4.99
CA LYS A 212 0.66 21.12 -4.02
C LYS A 212 -0.82 20.74 -4.19
N LYS A 213 -1.35 20.71 -5.42
CA LYS A 213 -2.73 20.28 -5.71
C LYS A 213 -3.02 18.82 -5.29
N ARG A 214 -2.03 17.93 -5.40
CA ARG A 214 -2.15 16.53 -4.96
C ARG A 214 -2.08 16.40 -3.44
N GLY A 215 -1.20 17.16 -2.79
CA GLY A 215 -0.97 17.11 -1.34
C GLY A 215 -2.03 17.82 -0.51
N LEU A 216 -2.56 18.94 -0.99
CA LEU A 216 -3.54 19.76 -0.24
C LEU A 216 -4.70 18.94 0.36
N PRO A 217 -5.41 18.10 -0.41
CA PRO A 217 -6.50 17.31 0.18
C PRO A 217 -6.02 16.15 1.06
N GLN A 218 -4.75 15.75 1.01
CA GLN A 218 -4.27 14.48 1.59
C GLN A 218 -3.59 14.64 2.97
N LEU A 219 -3.48 15.85 3.50
CA LEU A 219 -2.83 16.06 4.79
C LEU A 219 -3.66 15.44 5.93
N GLY A 220 -3.00 14.82 6.91
CA GLY A 220 -3.65 14.10 7.99
C GLY A 220 -4.31 12.80 7.53
N THR A 221 -3.84 12.20 6.43
CA THR A 221 -4.33 10.91 5.94
C THR A 221 -3.22 9.86 5.95
N LEU A 222 -3.62 8.62 6.22
CA LEU A 222 -2.69 7.50 6.29
C LEU A 222 -2.17 7.13 4.90
N GLY A 223 -3.09 6.92 3.98
CA GLY A 223 -2.81 6.50 2.62
C GLY A 223 -3.11 5.06 2.30
N ALA A 224 -2.24 4.48 1.47
CA ALA A 224 -2.35 3.12 0.93
C ALA A 224 -0.94 2.52 0.79
N GLY A 225 -0.86 1.25 0.39
CA GLY A 225 0.42 0.53 0.31
C GLY A 225 0.77 -0.10 1.66
N ASN A 226 2.01 0.11 2.12
CA ASN A 226 2.49 -0.38 3.40
C ASN A 226 2.23 0.60 4.56
N HIS A 227 1.38 1.61 4.38
CA HIS A 227 1.05 2.58 5.43
C HIS A 227 -0.04 2.02 6.36
N TYR A 228 0.18 2.12 7.66
CA TYR A 228 -0.73 1.65 8.71
C TYR A 228 -0.67 2.53 9.96
N ALA A 229 -1.75 2.50 10.73
CA ALA A 229 -1.75 2.92 12.14
C ALA A 229 -2.14 1.67 12.95
N GLU A 230 -1.26 1.19 13.80
CA GLU A 230 -1.41 -0.09 14.48
C GLU A 230 -1.28 0.09 15.99
N ILE A 231 -2.22 -0.50 16.73
CA ILE A 231 -2.16 -0.62 18.19
C ILE A 231 -1.40 -1.90 18.47
N GLN A 232 -0.29 -1.78 19.17
CA GLN A 232 0.67 -2.85 19.39
C GLN A 232 0.86 -3.08 20.89
N VAL A 233 1.31 -4.28 21.26
CA VAL A 233 1.62 -4.67 22.63
C VAL A 233 3.12 -4.97 22.72
N VAL A 234 3.76 -4.47 23.78
CA VAL A 234 5.16 -4.78 24.08
C VAL A 234 5.25 -6.23 24.57
N ASP A 235 5.69 -7.14 23.70
CA ASP A 235 5.81 -8.57 24.00
C ASP A 235 7.16 -8.92 24.67
N GLU A 236 8.23 -8.29 24.21
CA GLU A 236 9.59 -8.52 24.70
C GLU A 236 10.37 -7.22 24.90
N ILE A 237 11.20 -7.21 25.95
CA ILE A 237 12.15 -6.14 26.26
C ILE A 237 13.53 -6.78 26.35
N TYR A 238 14.45 -6.33 25.49
CA TYR A 238 15.82 -6.83 25.43
C TYR A 238 16.83 -5.94 26.18
N ASN A 239 16.46 -4.68 26.41
CA ASN A 239 17.26 -3.70 27.14
C ASN A 239 16.35 -2.86 28.03
N ASP A 240 16.25 -3.23 29.30
CA ASP A 240 15.37 -2.59 30.27
C ASP A 240 15.70 -1.10 30.47
N TYR A 241 16.98 -0.73 30.44
CA TYR A 241 17.38 0.67 30.64
C TYR A 241 16.91 1.56 29.49
N ALA A 242 17.16 1.14 28.25
CA ALA A 242 16.74 1.89 27.07
C ALA A 242 15.22 1.96 26.94
N ALA A 243 14.53 0.84 27.20
CA ALA A 243 13.07 0.78 27.16
C ALA A 243 12.43 1.76 28.16
N LYS A 244 12.87 1.73 29.44
CA LYS A 244 12.37 2.65 30.47
C LYS A 244 12.63 4.12 30.13
N LYS A 245 13.77 4.43 29.51
CA LYS A 245 14.04 5.80 29.05
C LYS A 245 13.09 6.27 27.95
N MET A 246 12.59 5.35 27.14
CA MET A 246 11.56 5.60 26.12
C MET A 246 10.13 5.52 26.70
N GLY A 247 9.97 5.34 28.03
CA GLY A 247 8.67 5.15 28.67
C GLY A 247 7.99 3.82 28.32
N ILE A 248 8.79 2.81 27.96
CA ILE A 248 8.37 1.41 27.84
C ILE A 248 8.83 0.68 29.10
N ASP A 249 7.93 0.51 30.07
CA ASP A 249 8.28 0.09 31.43
C ASP A 249 8.16 -1.42 31.66
N HIS A 250 7.26 -2.08 30.93
CA HIS A 250 6.94 -3.50 31.14
C HIS A 250 6.36 -4.15 29.89
N LYS A 251 6.37 -5.50 29.89
CA LYS A 251 5.67 -6.31 28.90
C LYS A 251 4.15 -6.21 29.10
N GLY A 252 3.39 -6.18 28.02
CA GLY A 252 1.94 -5.98 28.05
C GLY A 252 1.51 -4.53 27.84
N GLN A 253 2.43 -3.57 27.94
CA GLN A 253 2.15 -2.16 27.68
C GLN A 253 1.73 -1.94 26.23
N VAL A 254 0.73 -1.08 26.03
CA VAL A 254 0.18 -0.75 24.72
C VAL A 254 0.93 0.45 24.12
N CYS A 255 1.25 0.34 22.84
CA CYS A 255 1.84 1.40 22.04
C CYS A 255 1.04 1.59 20.74
N VAL A 256 1.22 2.75 20.09
CA VAL A 256 0.60 3.01 18.78
C VAL A 256 1.66 3.42 17.78
N MET A 257 1.80 2.63 16.71
CA MET A 257 2.74 2.90 15.63
C MET A 257 2.01 3.48 14.41
N ILE A 258 2.50 4.60 13.90
CA ILE A 258 1.97 5.29 12.72
C ILE A 258 3.04 5.28 11.63
N HIS A 259 2.78 4.56 10.53
CA HIS A 259 3.64 4.51 9.35
C HIS A 259 2.98 5.25 8.19
N SER A 260 3.54 6.41 7.83
CA SER A 260 3.12 7.18 6.66
C SER A 260 4.22 8.16 6.19
N GLY A 261 3.96 8.83 5.06
CA GLY A 261 4.91 9.73 4.41
C GLY A 261 4.27 11.00 3.85
N SER A 262 4.88 11.52 2.78
CA SER A 262 4.49 12.78 2.12
C SER A 262 3.37 12.62 1.09
N ARG A 263 2.76 11.44 1.02
CA ARG A 263 1.57 11.16 0.23
C ARG A 263 1.81 11.48 -1.26
N GLY A 264 0.79 11.95 -1.97
CA GLY A 264 0.90 12.33 -3.38
C GLY A 264 1.81 13.54 -3.63
N LEU A 265 2.13 14.34 -2.61
CA LEU A 265 2.97 15.53 -2.74
C LEU A 265 4.42 15.14 -3.02
N GLY A 266 5.06 14.36 -2.13
CA GLY A 266 6.45 13.97 -2.32
C GLY A 266 6.64 13.06 -3.54
N HIS A 267 5.66 12.18 -3.84
CA HIS A 267 5.69 11.41 -5.08
C HIS A 267 5.77 12.33 -6.31
N GLN A 268 5.01 13.42 -6.33
CA GLN A 268 5.05 14.36 -7.44
C GLN A 268 6.36 15.15 -7.46
N VAL A 269 6.89 15.57 -6.31
CA VAL A 269 8.21 16.23 -6.20
C VAL A 269 9.32 15.34 -6.78
N ALA A 270 9.35 14.06 -6.40
CA ALA A 270 10.32 13.10 -6.96
C ALA A 270 10.13 12.92 -8.48
N THR A 271 8.88 12.83 -8.95
CA THR A 271 8.57 12.68 -10.39
C THR A 271 9.04 13.90 -11.20
N ASP A 272 8.78 15.10 -10.69
CA ASP A 272 9.16 16.35 -11.35
C ASP A 272 10.69 16.49 -11.41
N ALA A 273 11.39 16.14 -10.32
CA ALA A 273 12.85 16.14 -10.25
C ALA A 273 13.50 15.14 -11.22
N LEU A 274 12.95 13.92 -11.36
CA LEU A 274 13.47 12.94 -12.31
C LEU A 274 13.49 13.49 -13.75
N VAL A 275 12.43 14.18 -14.17
CA VAL A 275 12.34 14.79 -15.51
C VAL A 275 13.39 15.89 -15.70
N ALA A 276 13.60 16.73 -14.67
CA ALA A 276 14.62 17.77 -14.71
C ALA A 276 16.03 17.18 -14.77
N MET A 277 16.31 16.18 -13.92
CA MET A 277 17.63 15.55 -13.81
C MET A 277 18.01 14.73 -15.03
N GLU A 278 17.06 14.08 -15.72
CA GLU A 278 17.35 13.43 -17.02
C GLU A 278 17.90 14.42 -18.06
N LYS A 279 17.49 15.69 -18.01
CA LYS A 279 18.03 16.76 -18.87
C LYS A 279 19.40 17.21 -18.37
N ALA A 280 19.55 17.41 -17.06
CA ALA A 280 20.81 17.82 -16.42
C ALA A 280 21.93 16.80 -16.71
N MET A 281 21.66 15.51 -16.60
CA MET A 281 22.64 14.45 -16.90
C MET A 281 23.18 14.51 -18.33
N LYS A 282 22.30 14.80 -19.30
CA LYS A 282 22.71 14.94 -20.71
C LYS A 282 23.59 16.17 -20.92
N ARG A 283 23.26 17.29 -20.28
CA ARG A 283 24.05 18.53 -20.29
C ARG A 283 25.42 18.30 -19.65
N ASP A 284 25.44 17.69 -18.48
CA ASP A 284 26.63 17.54 -17.62
C ASP A 284 27.42 16.27 -17.92
N LYS A 285 27.00 15.50 -18.93
CA LYS A 285 27.60 14.23 -19.39
C LYS A 285 27.76 13.20 -18.27
N ILE A 286 26.81 13.16 -17.34
CA ILE A 286 26.78 12.17 -16.25
C ILE A 286 26.36 10.83 -16.84
N GLN A 287 27.26 9.84 -16.75
CA GLN A 287 26.99 8.47 -17.22
C GLN A 287 26.55 7.61 -16.05
N VAL A 288 25.46 6.86 -16.24
CA VAL A 288 24.93 5.90 -15.28
C VAL A 288 24.63 4.58 -15.97
N ASN A 289 24.69 3.49 -15.20
CA ASN A 289 24.43 2.15 -15.71
C ASN A 289 22.93 1.84 -15.88
N ASP A 290 22.07 2.62 -15.22
CA ASP A 290 20.62 2.49 -15.27
C ASP A 290 19.98 3.89 -15.35
N ARG A 291 19.03 4.08 -16.27
CA ARG A 291 18.28 5.34 -16.41
C ARG A 291 17.52 5.71 -15.13
N GLN A 292 17.12 4.73 -14.32
CA GLN A 292 16.44 4.96 -13.04
C GLN A 292 17.34 5.63 -11.99
N LEU A 293 18.67 5.69 -12.22
CA LEU A 293 19.62 6.46 -11.40
C LEU A 293 19.74 7.92 -11.85
N ALA A 294 18.64 8.50 -12.34
CA ALA A 294 18.65 9.90 -12.73
C ALA A 294 19.09 10.79 -11.55
N CYS A 295 20.03 11.69 -11.81
CA CYS A 295 20.68 12.51 -10.79
C CYS A 295 21.19 13.83 -11.36
N ALA A 296 21.50 14.79 -10.50
CA ALA A 296 22.18 16.03 -10.86
C ALA A 296 23.32 16.29 -9.89
N ARG A 297 24.28 17.14 -10.27
CA ARG A 297 25.33 17.58 -9.32
C ARG A 297 24.66 18.30 -8.15
N ILE A 298 25.15 18.09 -6.93
CA ILE A 298 24.52 18.62 -5.71
C ILE A 298 24.31 20.14 -5.79
N PHE A 299 25.30 20.89 -6.29
CA PHE A 299 25.25 22.35 -6.39
C PHE A 299 24.78 22.88 -7.75
N SER A 300 24.27 22.01 -8.64
CA SER A 300 23.57 22.53 -9.83
C SER A 300 22.21 23.12 -9.42
N GLU A 301 21.61 23.90 -10.32
CA GLU A 301 20.27 24.44 -10.14
C GLU A 301 19.26 23.30 -9.87
N GLU A 302 19.30 22.23 -10.66
CA GLU A 302 18.39 21.09 -10.48
C GLU A 302 18.64 20.32 -9.18
N GLY A 303 19.90 20.19 -8.76
CA GLY A 303 20.28 19.54 -7.50
C GLY A 303 19.76 20.31 -6.29
N GLN A 304 20.00 21.62 -6.25
CA GLN A 304 19.54 22.49 -5.17
C GLN A 304 18.03 22.63 -5.13
N ASP A 305 17.38 22.77 -6.30
CA ASP A 305 15.92 22.84 -6.39
C ASP A 305 15.26 21.56 -5.88
N TYR A 306 15.81 20.40 -6.23
CA TYR A 306 15.33 19.13 -5.70
C TYR A 306 15.53 19.03 -4.18
N LEU A 307 16.71 19.38 -3.65
CA LEU A 307 16.97 19.30 -2.21
C LEU A 307 16.01 20.18 -1.40
N LYS A 308 15.72 21.40 -1.86
CA LYS A 308 14.76 22.31 -1.24
C LYS A 308 13.32 21.81 -1.35
N GLY A 309 12.93 21.30 -2.52
CA GLY A 309 11.60 20.70 -2.72
C GLY A 309 11.40 19.40 -1.94
N MET A 310 12.44 18.58 -1.80
CA MET A 310 12.46 17.37 -0.99
C MET A 310 12.35 17.74 0.50
N ALA A 311 13.08 18.75 0.97
CA ALA A 311 12.96 19.24 2.34
C ALA A 311 11.53 19.72 2.65
N ALA A 312 10.89 20.45 1.72
CA ALA A 312 9.49 20.85 1.85
C ALA A 312 8.53 19.64 1.89
N ALA A 313 8.74 18.63 1.03
CA ALA A 313 7.98 17.38 1.10
C ALA A 313 8.24 16.61 2.42
N GLY A 314 9.45 16.70 2.96
CA GLY A 314 9.82 16.17 4.26
C GLY A 314 9.03 16.81 5.39
N ASN A 315 8.97 18.15 5.41
CA ASN A 315 8.15 18.93 6.35
C ASN A 315 6.67 18.52 6.28
N TYR A 316 6.12 18.40 5.07
CA TYR A 316 4.74 17.93 4.90
C TYR A 316 4.51 16.53 5.49
N ALA A 317 5.45 15.59 5.35
CA ALA A 317 5.29 14.25 5.93
C ALA A 317 5.30 14.25 7.47
N TRP A 318 6.14 15.07 8.10
CA TRP A 318 6.12 15.22 9.55
C TRP A 318 4.83 15.87 10.04
N VAL A 319 4.34 16.91 9.35
CA VAL A 319 3.01 17.49 9.64
C VAL A 319 1.94 16.42 9.49
N ASN A 320 1.98 15.60 8.43
CA ASN A 320 1.02 14.52 8.23
C ASN A 320 1.02 13.51 9.39
N ARG A 321 2.19 13.04 9.84
CA ARG A 321 2.30 12.14 11.01
C ARG A 321 1.87 12.81 12.31
N SER A 322 2.18 14.10 12.49
CA SER A 322 1.73 14.88 13.64
C SER A 322 0.21 15.02 13.68
N SER A 323 -0.41 15.32 12.54
CA SER A 323 -1.86 15.35 12.39
C SER A 323 -2.50 14.00 12.75
N MET A 324 -1.91 12.88 12.32
CA MET A 324 -2.40 11.55 12.71
C MET A 324 -2.15 11.22 14.17
N THR A 325 -1.09 11.76 14.79
CA THR A 325 -0.84 11.67 16.24
C THR A 325 -2.00 12.33 17.00
N PHE A 326 -2.38 13.55 16.60
CA PHE A 326 -3.52 14.25 17.17
C PHE A 326 -4.83 13.45 17.00
N LEU A 327 -5.11 12.93 15.80
CA LEU A 327 -6.32 12.14 15.54
C LEU A 327 -6.34 10.82 16.32
N THR A 328 -5.18 10.19 16.50
CA THR A 328 -5.01 8.99 17.34
C THR A 328 -5.36 9.29 18.79
N ARG A 329 -4.84 10.39 19.34
CA ARG A 329 -5.16 10.86 20.69
C ARG A 329 -6.67 11.10 20.87
N GLN A 330 -7.34 11.71 19.87
CA GLN A 330 -8.80 11.90 19.90
C GLN A 330 -9.57 10.57 19.90
N ALA A 331 -9.13 9.59 19.11
CA ALA A 331 -9.77 8.28 19.06
C ALA A 331 -9.67 7.54 20.40
N PHE A 332 -8.49 7.56 21.03
CA PHE A 332 -8.27 6.97 22.35
C PHE A 332 -9.08 7.69 23.44
N ALA A 333 -9.04 9.03 23.46
CA ALA A 333 -9.82 9.83 24.40
C ALA A 333 -11.33 9.55 24.31
N LYS A 334 -11.86 9.36 23.10
CA LYS A 334 -13.27 9.02 22.87
C LYS A 334 -13.65 7.65 23.43
N VAL A 335 -12.79 6.64 23.26
CA VAL A 335 -13.10 5.25 23.65
C VAL A 335 -12.92 5.04 25.15
N PHE A 336 -11.85 5.58 25.73
CA PHE A 336 -11.57 5.47 27.16
C PHE A 336 -12.23 6.57 28.00
N THR A 337 -12.93 7.52 27.36
CA THR A 337 -13.64 8.63 28.03
C THR A 337 -12.76 9.40 29.01
N THR A 338 -11.52 9.64 28.61
CA THR A 338 -10.49 10.34 29.39
C THR A 338 -9.63 11.21 28.47
N THR A 339 -8.73 12.01 29.02
CA THR A 339 -7.84 12.85 28.19
C THR A 339 -6.65 12.05 27.67
N PRO A 340 -6.04 12.43 26.52
CA PRO A 340 -4.82 11.78 26.05
C PRO A 340 -3.61 11.96 26.99
N ASP A 341 -3.64 13.00 27.83
CA ASP A 341 -2.62 13.27 28.86
C ASP A 341 -2.74 12.25 30.00
N ASP A 342 -3.96 11.98 30.48
CA ASP A 342 -4.22 10.92 31.47
C ASP A 342 -3.92 9.51 30.94
N LEU A 343 -3.92 9.32 29.62
CA LEU A 343 -3.51 8.08 28.94
C LEU A 343 -2.00 8.03 28.62
N ASP A 344 -1.26 9.07 29.01
CA ASP A 344 0.19 9.17 28.88
C ASP A 344 0.66 9.00 27.41
N MET A 345 -0.11 9.57 26.46
CA MET A 345 0.07 9.36 25.02
C MET A 345 1.20 10.19 24.39
N HIS A 346 2.40 10.09 24.95
CA HIS A 346 3.60 10.79 24.45
C HIS A 346 4.24 10.09 23.25
N VAL A 347 4.83 10.88 22.35
CA VAL A 347 5.64 10.35 21.25
C VAL A 347 6.98 9.85 21.80
N ILE A 348 7.29 8.58 21.56
CA ILE A 348 8.62 8.02 21.84
C ILE A 348 9.62 8.61 20.86
N TYR A 349 9.34 8.46 19.57
CA TYR A 349 10.16 9.03 18.50
C TYR A 349 9.40 9.07 17.16
N ASP A 350 9.88 9.89 16.22
CA ASP A 350 9.48 9.94 14.82
C ASP A 350 10.72 9.96 13.93
N VAL A 351 10.84 8.99 13.02
CA VAL A 351 12.02 8.82 12.17
C VAL A 351 11.66 8.51 10.72
N SER A 352 12.44 9.07 9.80
CA SER A 352 12.36 8.85 8.37
C SER A 352 13.11 7.60 7.92
N HIS A 353 12.63 6.96 6.86
CA HIS A 353 13.40 5.95 6.14
C HIS A 353 13.58 6.21 4.63
N ASN A 354 13.06 7.33 4.13
CA ASN A 354 13.20 7.77 2.74
C ASN A 354 13.59 9.25 2.70
N ILE A 355 14.87 9.58 2.83
CA ILE A 355 15.32 10.97 2.92
C ILE A 355 16.77 11.12 2.45
N ALA A 356 17.14 12.31 1.98
CA ALA A 356 18.54 12.70 1.86
C ALA A 356 18.88 13.80 2.87
N LYS A 357 20.02 13.67 3.57
CA LYS A 357 20.43 14.60 4.63
C LYS A 357 21.89 14.97 4.56
N VAL A 358 22.17 16.23 4.88
CA VAL A 358 23.54 16.71 5.05
C VAL A 358 23.96 16.42 6.47
N GLU A 359 24.99 15.60 6.65
CA GLU A 359 25.49 15.17 7.95
C GLU A 359 27.02 15.19 7.97
N GLU A 360 27.60 15.29 9.16
CA GLU A 360 29.04 15.22 9.35
C GLU A 360 29.45 13.81 9.78
N HIS A 361 30.40 13.23 9.05
CA HIS A 361 30.88 11.87 9.30
C HIS A 361 32.39 11.80 9.13
N MET A 362 33.01 10.83 9.81
CA MET A 362 34.43 10.53 9.66
C MET A 362 34.64 9.57 8.49
N VAL A 363 35.43 9.99 7.50
CA VAL A 363 35.84 9.16 6.35
C VAL A 363 37.35 9.15 6.28
N ASP A 364 37.96 7.97 6.38
CA ASP A 364 39.42 7.78 6.37
C ASP A 364 40.15 8.68 7.39
N GLY A 365 39.57 8.80 8.60
CA GLY A 365 40.12 9.62 9.69
C GLY A 365 39.95 11.13 9.52
N LYS A 366 39.19 11.61 8.52
CA LYS A 366 38.88 13.03 8.32
C LYS A 366 37.39 13.29 8.43
N GLN A 367 37.03 14.37 9.12
CA GLN A 367 35.64 14.84 9.16
C GLN A 367 35.26 15.37 7.76
N LYS A 368 34.13 14.91 7.25
CA LYS A 368 33.57 15.35 5.97
C LYS A 368 32.09 15.66 6.13
N THR A 369 31.64 16.69 5.41
CA THR A 369 30.21 16.98 5.24
C THR A 369 29.70 16.16 4.07
N LEU A 370 28.76 15.26 4.32
CA LEU A 370 28.25 14.31 3.35
C LEU A 370 26.76 14.50 3.13
N LEU A 371 26.29 14.30 1.90
CA LEU A 371 24.87 14.10 1.59
C LEU A 371 24.57 12.61 1.62
N LEU A 372 23.86 12.15 2.64
CA LEU A 372 23.47 10.75 2.81
C LEU A 372 22.11 10.52 2.21
N HIS A 373 22.04 9.64 1.21
CA HIS A 373 20.82 9.10 0.65
C HIS A 373 20.41 7.86 1.42
N ARG A 374 19.21 7.88 1.99
CA ARG A 374 18.60 6.75 2.70
C ARG A 374 17.28 6.40 2.04
N LYS A 375 17.17 5.18 1.50
CA LYS A 375 15.94 4.67 0.87
C LYS A 375 15.57 3.32 1.45
N GLY A 376 14.47 3.27 2.19
CA GLY A 376 14.17 2.14 3.05
C GLY A 376 15.28 1.89 4.06
N SER A 377 15.83 2.94 4.67
CA SER A 377 16.88 2.82 5.67
C SER A 377 16.80 3.99 6.64
N THR A 378 17.04 3.73 7.91
CA THR A 378 16.72 4.66 9.01
C THR A 378 17.99 5.20 9.65
N ARG A 379 18.00 6.49 10.00
CA ARG A 379 19.10 7.06 10.79
C ARG A 379 19.13 6.47 12.20
N ALA A 380 20.33 6.16 12.69
CA ALA A 380 20.59 5.41 13.91
C ALA A 380 21.83 5.97 14.62
N PHE A 381 21.78 7.24 15.04
CA PHE A 381 22.90 7.88 15.69
C PHE A 381 23.27 7.26 17.06
N PRO A 382 24.56 7.18 17.39
CA PRO A 382 25.05 6.55 18.61
C PRO A 382 24.72 7.37 19.87
N PRO A 383 24.87 6.81 21.08
CA PRO A 383 24.88 7.58 22.32
C PRO A 383 25.78 8.82 22.21
N HIS A 384 25.44 9.89 22.92
CA HIS A 384 26.15 11.17 22.99
C HIS A 384 26.17 12.00 21.70
N HIS A 385 25.49 11.57 20.64
CA HIS A 385 25.41 12.37 19.42
C HIS A 385 24.56 13.64 19.65
N PRO A 386 25.03 14.84 19.27
CA PRO A 386 24.40 16.11 19.64
C PRO A 386 23.00 16.34 19.03
N LEU A 387 22.68 15.63 17.95
CA LEU A 387 21.38 15.72 17.27
C LEU A 387 20.33 14.74 17.81
N ILE A 388 20.62 14.03 18.91
CA ILE A 388 19.66 13.15 19.59
C ILE A 388 19.00 13.92 20.74
N PRO A 389 17.71 13.69 21.05
CA PRO A 389 17.06 14.26 22.23
C PRO A 389 17.85 14.01 23.53
N VAL A 390 17.77 14.97 24.46
CA VAL A 390 18.55 14.94 25.71
C VAL A 390 18.32 13.64 26.49
N ASP A 391 17.07 13.16 26.53
CA ASP A 391 16.67 11.98 27.30
C ASP A 391 17.26 10.67 26.74
N TYR A 392 17.65 10.66 25.46
CA TYR A 392 18.22 9.51 24.76
C TYR A 392 19.73 9.60 24.54
N GLN A 393 20.38 10.62 25.09
CA GLN A 393 21.83 10.80 24.97
C GLN A 393 22.63 9.60 25.49
N LEU A 394 22.13 8.88 26.50
CA LEU A 394 22.83 7.70 27.05
C LEU A 394 22.47 6.38 26.36
N THR A 395 21.37 6.35 25.61
CA THR A 395 20.85 5.13 24.97
C THR A 395 21.17 5.08 23.49
N GLY A 396 21.42 6.23 22.86
CA GLY A 396 21.44 6.38 21.40
C GLY A 396 20.04 6.64 20.85
N GLN A 397 19.98 6.99 19.56
CA GLN A 397 18.76 7.40 18.90
C GLN A 397 17.77 6.24 18.87
N PRO A 398 16.48 6.42 19.25
CA PRO A 398 15.46 5.42 19.00
C PRO A 398 15.32 5.18 17.50
N VAL A 399 15.28 3.91 17.11
CA VAL A 399 15.08 3.49 15.72
C VAL A 399 13.86 2.60 15.65
N LEU A 400 12.87 3.04 14.87
CA LEU A 400 11.58 2.38 14.74
C LEU A 400 11.59 1.50 13.50
N ILE A 401 11.50 0.18 13.69
CA ILE A 401 11.46 -0.81 12.62
C ILE A 401 10.02 -1.28 12.47
N GLY A 402 9.37 -0.82 11.40
CA GLY A 402 8.01 -1.21 11.08
C GLY A 402 7.96 -2.65 10.58
N GLY A 403 7.02 -3.44 11.10
CA GLY A 403 6.63 -4.70 10.48
C GLY A 403 5.86 -4.50 9.18
N THR A 404 5.41 -5.62 8.60
CA THR A 404 4.21 -5.62 7.75
C THR A 404 2.95 -5.64 8.63
N MET A 405 1.79 -5.26 8.08
CA MET A 405 0.52 -5.25 8.81
C MET A 405 0.27 -6.62 9.49
N GLY A 406 0.12 -6.63 10.82
CA GLY A 406 -0.08 -7.86 11.60
C GLY A 406 1.17 -8.69 11.89
N THR A 407 2.37 -8.14 11.69
CA THR A 407 3.65 -8.78 12.08
C THR A 407 4.38 -7.92 13.12
N CYS A 408 5.39 -8.50 13.77
CA CYS A 408 6.16 -7.81 14.79
C CYS A 408 6.84 -6.53 14.26
N SER A 409 6.80 -5.49 15.08
CA SER A 409 7.62 -4.29 14.93
C SER A 409 8.67 -4.25 16.04
N TYR A 410 9.75 -3.50 15.85
CA TYR A 410 10.84 -3.42 16.83
C TYR A 410 11.24 -1.97 17.11
N VAL A 411 11.66 -1.72 18.34
CA VAL A 411 12.33 -0.48 18.75
C VAL A 411 13.79 -0.83 19.04
N LEU A 412 14.70 -0.19 18.32
CA LEU A 412 16.15 -0.37 18.46
C LEU A 412 16.78 0.95 18.94
N THR A 413 18.08 0.91 19.22
CA THR A 413 18.90 2.09 19.51
C THR A 413 20.07 2.18 18.54
N GLY A 414 20.46 3.41 18.19
CA GLY A 414 21.67 3.65 17.39
C GLY A 414 22.95 3.30 18.16
N THR A 415 24.02 2.99 17.42
CA THR A 415 25.27 2.43 18.00
C THR A 415 26.52 3.03 17.38
N GLU A 416 27.63 3.00 18.11
CA GLU A 416 28.95 3.45 17.63
C GLU A 416 29.44 2.62 16.44
N GLN A 417 29.16 1.32 16.46
CA GLN A 417 29.46 0.45 15.34
C GLN A 417 28.69 0.88 14.09
N GLY A 418 27.39 1.17 14.21
CA GLY A 418 26.59 1.71 13.11
C GLY A 418 27.09 3.07 12.61
N MET A 419 27.58 3.93 13.51
CA MET A 419 28.19 5.21 13.12
C MET A 419 29.42 5.00 12.21
N THR A 420 30.25 4.03 12.55
CA THR A 420 31.51 3.74 11.83
C THR A 420 31.28 2.94 10.54
N GLU A 421 30.44 1.91 10.56
CA GLU A 421 30.29 0.96 9.45
C GLU A 421 29.26 1.41 8.41
N THR A 422 28.24 2.17 8.84
CA THR A 422 27.07 2.50 8.02
C THR A 422 26.64 3.95 8.14
N PHE A 423 27.54 4.87 8.51
CA PHE A 423 27.24 6.29 8.64
C PHE A 423 26.01 6.55 9.52
N GLY A 424 25.91 5.82 10.64
CA GLY A 424 24.80 5.92 11.58
C GLY A 424 23.47 5.55 10.93
N THR A 425 23.43 4.46 10.17
CA THR A 425 22.22 4.03 9.43
C THR A 425 21.94 2.55 9.69
N THR A 426 20.66 2.18 9.82
CA THR A 426 20.20 0.79 9.97
C THR A 426 18.98 0.51 9.10
N CYS A 427 18.46 -0.73 9.14
CA CYS A 427 17.26 -1.16 8.41
C CYS A 427 16.03 -0.32 8.77
N HIS A 428 14.97 -0.44 7.97
CA HIS A 428 13.70 0.25 8.21
C HIS A 428 12.53 -0.69 8.48
N GLY A 429 12.61 -1.95 8.05
CA GLY A 429 11.50 -2.88 8.14
C GLY A 429 11.89 -4.31 8.49
N ALA A 430 10.98 -5.01 9.16
CA ALA A 430 11.08 -6.44 9.43
C ALA A 430 10.63 -7.25 8.20
N VAL A 431 11.44 -7.19 7.13
CA VAL A 431 11.40 -8.00 5.89
C VAL A 431 10.09 -8.00 5.07
N ARG A 432 10.24 -7.77 3.76
CA ARG A 432 9.21 -8.01 2.75
C ARG A 432 9.59 -9.21 1.89
N LEU A 433 8.87 -10.33 2.02
CA LEU A 433 9.16 -11.56 1.25
C LEU A 433 8.56 -11.56 -0.16
N TYR A 434 7.51 -10.76 -0.44
CA TYR A 434 6.79 -10.82 -1.73
C TYR A 434 6.35 -9.43 -2.26
N TYR A 435 6.35 -9.30 -3.60
CA TYR A 435 5.80 -8.15 -4.32
C TYR A 435 4.27 -8.04 -4.13
N THR A 436 3.74 -6.81 -4.17
CA THR A 436 2.32 -6.47 -3.90
C THR A 436 1.31 -7.26 -4.75
N SER A 437 1.66 -7.64 -5.97
CA SER A 437 0.82 -8.48 -6.85
C SER A 437 0.76 -9.95 -6.42
N VAL A 438 1.77 -10.46 -5.71
CA VAL A 438 1.83 -11.84 -5.20
C VAL A 438 1.30 -11.93 -3.76
N ALA A 439 1.48 -10.86 -2.96
CA ALA A 439 0.96 -10.76 -1.60
C ALA A 439 -0.58 -10.78 -1.54
N LEU A 440 -1.27 -10.12 -2.50
CA LEU A 440 -2.73 -10.19 -2.63
C LEU A 440 -3.25 -11.63 -2.83
N LEU A 441 -2.45 -12.48 -3.47
CA LEU A 441 -2.78 -13.89 -3.71
C LEU A 441 -2.58 -14.78 -2.46
N HIS A 442 -1.68 -14.40 -1.55
CA HIS A 442 -1.41 -15.15 -0.31
C HIS A 442 -2.25 -14.68 0.88
N LEU A 443 -2.51 -13.36 1.00
CA LEU A 443 -3.34 -12.81 2.08
C LEU A 443 -4.80 -13.30 1.99
N SER A 444 -5.28 -13.53 0.77
CA SER A 444 -6.58 -14.13 0.49
C SER A 444 -6.69 -15.58 0.98
N VAL A 445 -5.57 -16.29 1.17
CA VAL A 445 -5.53 -17.66 1.71
C VAL A 445 -5.46 -17.66 3.25
N ALA A 446 -4.79 -16.68 3.86
CA ALA A 446 -4.69 -16.54 5.31
C ALA A 446 -6.01 -16.07 5.97
N LEU A 447 -6.69 -15.08 5.37
CA LEU A 447 -8.03 -14.64 5.79
C LEU A 447 -9.08 -15.76 5.69
N LEU A 448 -8.84 -16.73 4.81
CA LEU A 448 -9.69 -17.90 4.64
C LEU A 448 -9.53 -18.95 5.77
N HIS A 449 -8.34 -19.05 6.37
CA HIS A 449 -8.11 -19.93 7.52
C HIS A 449 -8.75 -19.39 8.79
N LEU A 450 -8.73 -18.06 8.98
CA LEU A 450 -9.32 -17.41 10.17
C LEU A 450 -10.85 -17.48 10.18
N SER A 451 -11.49 -17.44 9.01
CA SER A 451 -12.95 -17.55 8.86
C SER A 451 -13.48 -18.98 9.10
N VAL A 452 -12.64 -20.01 8.93
CA VAL A 452 -12.99 -21.41 9.22
C VAL A 452 -12.96 -21.73 10.73
N ALA A 453 -12.08 -21.09 11.50
CA ALA A 453 -12.00 -21.30 12.96
C ALA A 453 -13.21 -20.76 13.73
N LEU A 454 -13.87 -19.71 13.22
CA LEU A 454 -15.05 -19.09 13.84
C LEU A 454 -16.39 -19.79 13.50
N LEU A 455 -16.39 -20.77 12.58
CA LEU A 455 -17.59 -21.49 12.14
C LEU A 455 -17.88 -22.79 12.92
N HIS A 456 -16.96 -23.22 13.79
CA HIS A 456 -17.05 -24.51 14.49
C HIS A 456 -18.25 -24.64 15.48
N PRO A 457 -18.74 -23.57 16.15
CA PRO A 457 -19.94 -23.67 17.01
C PRO A 457 -21.26 -23.71 16.22
N SER A 458 -21.28 -23.19 14.99
CA SER A 458 -22.48 -23.01 14.16
C SER A 458 -22.90 -24.31 13.43
N VAL A 459 -21.94 -25.19 13.16
CA VAL A 459 -22.15 -26.48 12.46
C VAL A 459 -22.78 -27.52 13.40
N ALA A 460 -22.52 -27.45 14.71
CA ALA A 460 -23.14 -28.33 15.70
C ALA A 460 -24.66 -28.12 15.83
N LEU A 461 -25.13 -26.87 15.71
CA LEU A 461 -26.55 -26.51 15.71
C LEU A 461 -27.28 -26.95 14.43
N LEU A 462 -26.58 -27.02 13.29
CA LEU A 462 -27.14 -27.50 12.02
C LEU A 462 -27.26 -29.03 11.97
N HIS A 463 -26.34 -29.76 12.60
CA HIS A 463 -26.43 -31.22 12.69
C HIS A 463 -27.60 -31.68 13.57
N LEU A 464 -27.96 -30.92 14.61
CA LEU A 464 -29.10 -31.23 15.47
C LEU A 464 -30.45 -31.04 14.74
N SER A 465 -30.55 -30.06 13.84
CA SER A 465 -31.77 -29.80 13.06
C SER A 465 -31.98 -30.77 11.89
N VAL A 466 -30.89 -31.24 11.26
CA VAL A 466 -30.95 -32.25 10.19
C VAL A 466 -31.29 -33.65 10.74
N ALA A 467 -30.82 -33.99 11.95
CA ALA A 467 -31.19 -35.24 12.61
C ALA A 467 -32.69 -35.33 12.94
N LEU A 468 -33.30 -34.21 13.36
CA LEU A 468 -34.75 -34.11 13.59
C LEU A 468 -35.55 -34.19 12.29
N LEU A 469 -35.00 -33.69 11.18
CA LEU A 469 -35.64 -33.76 9.86
C LEU A 469 -35.63 -35.19 9.29
N HIS A 470 -34.53 -35.94 9.45
CA HIS A 470 -34.47 -37.34 9.00
C HIS A 470 -35.39 -38.28 9.78
N LEU A 471 -35.64 -38.01 11.07
CA LEU A 471 -36.62 -38.77 11.86
C LEU A 471 -38.05 -38.57 11.36
N SER A 472 -38.37 -37.40 10.78
CA SER A 472 -39.69 -37.08 10.23
C SER A 472 -39.97 -37.69 8.84
N VAL A 473 -38.93 -37.93 8.03
CA VAL A 473 -39.04 -38.47 6.67
C VAL A 473 -39.10 -40.00 6.65
N ALA A 474 -38.52 -40.67 7.66
CA ALA A 474 -38.57 -42.14 7.78
C ALA A 474 -39.96 -42.71 8.13
N LEU A 475 -40.92 -41.86 8.53
CA LEU A 475 -42.27 -42.27 8.93
C LEU A 475 -43.32 -42.22 7.79
N LEU A 476 -42.91 -41.91 6.55
CA LEU A 476 -43.83 -41.68 5.43
C LEU A 476 -43.44 -42.47 4.15
N HIS A 477 -43.46 -43.81 4.18
CA HIS A 477 -43.84 -44.63 3.01
C HIS A 477 -44.08 -46.12 3.36
N PRO A 478 -45.19 -46.73 2.87
CA PRO A 478 -45.06 -47.86 1.92
C PRO A 478 -46.14 -47.81 0.82
N SER A 479 -45.90 -48.05 -0.49
CA SER A 479 -45.88 -49.37 -1.18
C SER A 479 -45.96 -49.12 -2.73
N VAL A 480 -44.96 -49.50 -3.54
CA VAL A 480 -44.86 -50.54 -4.61
C VAL A 480 -46.00 -50.70 -5.67
N ALA A 481 -45.60 -50.78 -6.96
CA ALA A 481 -46.25 -51.43 -8.16
C ALA A 481 -47.34 -50.64 -8.93
N PHE A 482 -47.60 -50.72 -10.25
CA PHE A 482 -47.06 -51.33 -11.49
C PHE A 482 -47.96 -50.81 -12.67
N LEU A 483 -47.41 -50.69 -13.90
CA LEU A 483 -48.07 -50.96 -15.21
C LEU A 483 -49.03 -49.96 -15.96
N HIS A 484 -48.68 -49.75 -17.25
CA HIS A 484 -49.46 -49.56 -18.50
C HIS A 484 -50.13 -48.22 -18.98
N LEU A 485 -49.59 -47.75 -20.13
CA LEU A 485 -50.22 -47.43 -21.43
C LEU A 485 -51.36 -46.39 -21.61
N CYS A 486 -51.06 -45.43 -22.48
CA CYS A 486 -51.87 -44.55 -23.32
C CYS A 486 -53.29 -45.00 -23.72
N ARG A 487 -54.26 -44.07 -23.67
CA ARG A 487 -55.26 -43.77 -24.73
C ARG A 487 -56.16 -42.60 -24.33
N PHE A 488 -56.05 -41.47 -25.04
CA PHE A 488 -57.11 -40.77 -25.79
C PHE A 488 -56.72 -39.31 -26.07
N THR A 489 -56.54 -39.01 -27.35
CA THR A 489 -56.43 -37.67 -27.92
C THR A 489 -57.78 -37.26 -28.55
N THR A 490 -58.27 -36.06 -28.17
CA THR A 490 -59.09 -35.09 -28.96
C THR A 490 -60.49 -35.51 -29.46
N PRO A 491 -61.47 -34.60 -29.73
CA PRO A 491 -61.37 -33.15 -30.02
C PRO A 491 -62.45 -32.24 -29.35
N LEU A 492 -62.16 -30.96 -29.11
CA LEU A 492 -63.23 -29.93 -29.03
C LEU A 492 -62.68 -28.51 -29.26
N CYS A 493 -62.24 -28.24 -30.50
CA CYS A 493 -62.28 -26.88 -31.03
C CYS A 493 -63.74 -26.55 -31.38
N ARG A 494 -64.46 -25.88 -30.50
CA ARG A 494 -65.62 -25.03 -30.86
C ARG A 494 -66.08 -24.26 -29.62
N PHE A 495 -66.20 -22.94 -29.80
CA PHE A 495 -66.76 -21.95 -28.87
C PHE A 495 -65.81 -21.26 -27.88
N THR A 496 -64.98 -20.37 -28.43
CA THR A 496 -64.85 -19.01 -27.88
C THR A 496 -66.23 -18.34 -27.82
N ALA A 497 -66.65 -17.88 -26.63
CA ALA A 497 -67.63 -16.79 -26.35
C ALA A 497 -68.63 -17.10 -25.21
N PRO A 498 -68.17 -17.44 -23.99
CA PRO A 498 -68.72 -16.67 -22.86
C PRO A 498 -67.75 -16.29 -21.70
N LEU A 499 -66.45 -16.63 -21.76
CA LEU A 499 -65.52 -16.34 -20.65
C LEU A 499 -65.01 -14.88 -20.56
N CYS A 500 -65.55 -13.97 -21.39
CA CYS A 500 -65.41 -12.51 -21.25
C CYS A 500 -66.39 -11.89 -20.22
N ARG A 501 -67.17 -12.70 -19.48
CA ARG A 501 -68.12 -12.22 -18.45
C ARG A 501 -67.72 -12.51 -16.99
N PHE A 502 -66.54 -13.08 -16.74
CA PHE A 502 -66.05 -13.34 -15.38
C PHE A 502 -64.69 -12.66 -15.06
N THR A 503 -64.24 -11.76 -15.93
CA THR A 503 -62.97 -11.00 -15.78
C THR A 503 -63.04 -9.79 -14.84
N THR A 504 -64.16 -9.54 -14.17
CA THR A 504 -64.37 -8.34 -13.33
C THR A 504 -64.27 -8.52 -11.81
N PRO A 505 -64.48 -9.71 -11.19
CA PRO A 505 -64.27 -9.87 -9.75
C PRO A 505 -62.87 -10.36 -9.33
N LEU A 506 -62.12 -11.07 -10.21
CA LEU A 506 -60.82 -11.66 -9.83
C LEU A 506 -59.67 -10.64 -9.77
N CYS A 507 -59.78 -9.51 -10.48
CA CYS A 507 -58.80 -8.42 -10.46
C CYS A 507 -58.79 -7.60 -9.15
N ARG A 508 -59.78 -7.80 -8.26
CA ARG A 508 -59.81 -7.16 -6.93
C ARG A 508 -59.09 -7.95 -5.84
N PHE A 509 -58.69 -9.20 -6.09
CA PHE A 509 -57.97 -10.05 -5.12
C PHE A 509 -56.46 -10.23 -5.42
N THR A 510 -55.97 -9.81 -6.58
CA THR A 510 -54.55 -9.93 -6.96
C THR A 510 -53.68 -8.72 -6.57
N ALA A 511 -54.29 -7.59 -6.19
CA ALA A 511 -53.55 -6.38 -5.80
C ALA A 511 -52.80 -6.47 -4.44
N PRO A 512 -53.29 -7.18 -3.41
CA PRO A 512 -52.54 -7.32 -2.14
C PRO A 512 -51.42 -8.37 -2.21
N LEU A 513 -51.55 -9.42 -3.04
CA LEU A 513 -50.58 -10.52 -3.14
C LEU A 513 -49.31 -10.15 -3.93
N CYS A 514 -49.40 -9.26 -4.92
CA CYS A 514 -48.22 -8.73 -5.63
C CYS A 514 -47.37 -7.77 -4.78
N ARG A 515 -47.91 -7.24 -3.68
CA ARG A 515 -47.14 -6.43 -2.70
C ARG A 515 -46.35 -7.29 -1.71
N PHE A 516 -46.66 -8.58 -1.57
CA PHE A 516 -45.92 -9.52 -0.70
C PHE A 516 -44.90 -10.39 -1.43
N THR A 517 -44.98 -10.56 -2.75
CA THR A 517 -44.01 -11.34 -3.53
C THR A 517 -42.77 -10.55 -3.98
N THR A 518 -42.86 -9.22 -4.03
CA THR A 518 -41.74 -8.34 -4.42
C THR A 518 -40.63 -8.22 -3.37
N PRO A 519 -40.88 -8.26 -2.04
CA PRO A 519 -39.83 -8.34 -1.03
C PRO A 519 -39.14 -9.71 -0.98
N LEU A 520 -39.89 -10.81 -1.13
CA LEU A 520 -39.31 -12.17 -1.06
C LEU A 520 -38.35 -12.47 -2.24
N CYS A 521 -38.68 -12.03 -3.46
CA CYS A 521 -37.77 -12.16 -4.61
C CYS A 521 -36.52 -11.27 -4.53
N ARG A 522 -36.56 -10.19 -3.72
CA ARG A 522 -35.40 -9.33 -3.40
C ARG A 522 -34.49 -9.93 -2.32
N PHE A 523 -34.97 -10.89 -1.52
CA PHE A 523 -34.15 -11.62 -0.53
C PHE A 523 -33.51 -12.90 -1.09
N THR A 524 -34.12 -13.55 -2.09
CA THR A 524 -33.57 -14.78 -2.70
C THR A 524 -32.46 -14.53 -3.73
N THR A 525 -32.46 -13.37 -4.39
CA THR A 525 -31.44 -12.99 -5.40
C THR A 525 -30.05 -12.68 -4.81
N PRO A 526 -29.90 -12.02 -3.64
CA PRO A 526 -28.61 -11.89 -2.96
C PRO A 526 -28.11 -13.22 -2.40
N LEU A 527 -28.99 -14.05 -1.81
CA LEU A 527 -28.60 -15.35 -1.25
C LEU A 527 -28.06 -16.32 -2.31
N CYS A 528 -28.64 -16.36 -3.52
CA CYS A 528 -28.12 -17.17 -4.63
C CYS A 528 -26.80 -16.62 -5.23
N ARG A 529 -26.52 -15.32 -5.08
CA ARG A 529 -25.26 -14.68 -5.50
C ARG A 529 -24.10 -14.92 -4.52
N PHE A 530 -24.38 -15.26 -3.26
CA PHE A 530 -23.38 -15.63 -2.26
C PHE A 530 -23.09 -17.14 -2.21
N THR A 531 -24.08 -18.01 -2.46
CA THR A 531 -23.90 -19.48 -2.38
C THR A 531 -23.17 -20.10 -3.57
N THR A 532 -23.19 -19.44 -4.73
CA THR A 532 -22.58 -19.93 -5.98
C THR A 532 -21.04 -19.78 -6.05
N PRO A 533 -20.40 -18.67 -5.62
CA PRO A 533 -18.94 -18.60 -5.54
C PRO A 533 -18.37 -19.44 -4.38
N LEU A 534 -19.10 -19.59 -3.27
CA LEU A 534 -18.68 -20.42 -2.13
C LEU A 534 -18.65 -21.93 -2.46
N SER A 535 -19.59 -22.44 -3.26
CA SER A 535 -19.61 -23.86 -3.65
C SER A 535 -18.56 -24.21 -4.71
N LEU A 536 -18.26 -23.28 -5.63
CA LEU A 536 -17.15 -23.39 -6.60
C LEU A 536 -15.78 -23.33 -5.92
N TYR A 537 -15.66 -22.54 -4.84
CA TYR A 537 -14.42 -22.43 -4.06
C TYR A 537 -14.19 -23.67 -3.17
N TYR A 538 -15.24 -24.19 -2.52
CA TYR A 538 -15.19 -25.46 -1.75
C TYR A 538 -14.82 -26.67 -2.62
N THR A 539 -15.33 -26.73 -3.85
CA THR A 539 -15.04 -27.83 -4.78
C THR A 539 -13.61 -27.74 -5.35
N PHE A 540 -13.08 -26.54 -5.59
CA PHE A 540 -11.68 -26.35 -6.02
C PHE A 540 -10.68 -26.72 -4.92
N VAL A 541 -10.98 -26.38 -3.66
CA VAL A 541 -10.16 -26.75 -2.49
C VAL A 541 -10.22 -28.26 -2.20
N ALA A 542 -11.40 -28.88 -2.33
CA ALA A 542 -11.55 -30.33 -2.20
C ALA A 542 -10.80 -31.10 -3.30
N LEU A 543 -10.79 -30.60 -4.54
CA LEU A 543 -10.00 -31.17 -5.65
C LEU A 543 -8.49 -31.01 -5.44
N LEU A 544 -8.04 -29.89 -4.86
CA LEU A 544 -6.62 -29.68 -4.53
C LEU A 544 -6.17 -30.58 -3.38
N HIS A 545 -6.95 -30.69 -2.30
CA HIS A 545 -6.67 -31.63 -1.20
C HIS A 545 -6.70 -33.09 -1.66
N LEU A 546 -7.64 -33.46 -2.54
CA LEU A 546 -7.69 -34.81 -3.11
C LEU A 546 -6.50 -35.08 -4.05
N SER A 547 -6.04 -34.08 -4.82
CA SER A 547 -4.84 -34.21 -5.68
C SER A 547 -3.54 -34.38 -4.88
N VAL A 548 -3.41 -33.69 -3.74
CA VAL A 548 -2.27 -33.83 -2.82
C VAL A 548 -2.35 -35.16 -2.05
N ALA A 549 -3.55 -35.58 -1.64
CA ALA A 549 -3.79 -36.88 -1.02
C ALA A 549 -3.55 -38.05 -1.98
N LEU A 550 -3.92 -37.93 -3.26
CA LEU A 550 -3.60 -38.90 -4.32
C LEU A 550 -2.11 -38.89 -4.68
N LEU A 551 -1.43 -37.75 -4.58
CA LEU A 551 0.03 -37.66 -4.73
C LEU A 551 0.75 -38.33 -3.55
N HIS A 552 0.29 -38.11 -2.32
CA HIS A 552 0.83 -38.79 -1.13
C HIS A 552 0.51 -40.30 -1.14
N LEU A 553 -0.68 -40.70 -1.60
CA LEU A 553 -1.07 -42.10 -1.73
C LEU A 553 -0.32 -42.79 -2.87
N SER A 554 -0.06 -42.12 -3.99
CA SER A 554 0.76 -42.66 -5.08
C SER A 554 2.24 -42.75 -4.72
N VAL A 555 2.78 -41.81 -3.94
CA VAL A 555 4.13 -41.90 -3.36
C VAL A 555 4.20 -43.00 -2.30
N ALA A 556 3.18 -43.17 -1.46
CA ALA A 556 3.09 -44.25 -0.47
C ALA A 556 2.95 -45.64 -1.14
N LEU A 557 2.13 -45.76 -2.19
CA LEU A 557 2.00 -46.98 -3.01
C LEU A 557 3.28 -47.28 -3.79
N LEU A 558 4.00 -46.26 -4.29
CA LEU A 558 5.31 -46.42 -4.92
C LEU A 558 6.37 -46.91 -3.92
N HIS A 559 6.36 -46.40 -2.68
CA HIS A 559 7.20 -46.88 -1.59
C HIS A 559 6.85 -48.32 -1.16
N LEU A 560 5.56 -48.68 -1.12
CA LEU A 560 5.09 -50.02 -0.79
C LEU A 560 5.41 -51.02 -1.92
N CYS A 561 5.30 -50.62 -3.20
CA CYS A 561 5.74 -51.39 -4.37
C CYS A 561 7.26 -51.58 -4.41
N ARG A 562 8.04 -50.56 -4.01
CA ARG A 562 9.51 -50.66 -3.87
C ARG A 562 9.95 -51.57 -2.73
N PHE A 563 9.11 -51.79 -1.71
CA PHE A 563 9.38 -52.73 -0.61
C PHE A 563 8.89 -54.15 -0.87
N THR A 564 7.79 -54.32 -1.61
CA THR A 564 7.19 -55.63 -1.92
C THR A 564 7.89 -56.36 -3.07
N ALA A 565 8.44 -55.65 -4.06
CA ALA A 565 9.16 -56.28 -5.17
C ALA A 565 10.49 -56.95 -4.76
N PRO A 566 11.35 -56.38 -3.90
CA PRO A 566 12.54 -57.06 -3.39
C PRO A 566 12.20 -58.20 -2.43
N LEU A 567 11.13 -58.06 -1.64
CA LEU A 567 10.68 -59.10 -0.70
C LEU A 567 10.09 -60.31 -1.44
N SER A 568 9.36 -60.10 -2.54
CA SER A 568 8.88 -61.19 -3.39
C SER A 568 10.01 -61.88 -4.14
N LEU A 569 11.02 -61.14 -4.62
CA LEU A 569 12.26 -61.68 -5.20
C LEU A 569 13.10 -62.44 -4.18
N TYR A 570 13.15 -61.97 -2.92
CA TYR A 570 13.82 -62.65 -1.82
C TYR A 570 13.09 -63.94 -1.43
N CYS A 571 11.76 -63.95 -1.40
CA CYS A 571 10.96 -65.14 -1.16
C CYS A 571 11.04 -66.16 -2.32
N THR A 572 11.10 -65.70 -3.57
CA THR A 572 11.30 -66.60 -4.73
C THR A 572 12.73 -67.13 -4.80
N SER A 573 13.74 -66.33 -4.49
CA SER A 573 15.14 -66.80 -4.41
C SER A 573 15.37 -67.73 -3.22
N LEU A 574 14.71 -67.51 -2.07
CA LEU A 574 14.72 -68.45 -0.94
C LEU A 574 13.98 -69.75 -1.28
N SER A 575 12.88 -69.68 -2.03
CA SER A 575 12.16 -70.85 -2.56
C SER A 575 13.00 -71.63 -3.58
N LEU A 576 13.71 -70.94 -4.49
CA LEU A 576 14.68 -71.50 -5.44
C LEU A 576 15.93 -72.07 -4.74
N TYR A 577 16.38 -71.46 -3.65
CA TYR A 577 17.44 -71.98 -2.79
C TYR A 577 16.99 -73.25 -2.06
N CYS A 578 15.78 -73.26 -1.49
CA CYS A 578 15.22 -74.45 -0.83
C CYS A 578 14.97 -75.60 -1.82
N THR A 579 14.54 -75.29 -3.05
CA THR A 579 14.34 -76.30 -4.11
C THR A 579 15.66 -76.77 -4.74
N SER A 580 16.68 -75.91 -4.84
CA SER A 580 18.02 -76.31 -5.29
C SER A 580 18.80 -77.10 -4.23
N VAL A 581 18.64 -76.79 -2.94
CA VAL A 581 19.16 -77.63 -1.83
C VAL A 581 18.44 -78.99 -1.78
N ALA A 582 17.16 -79.05 -2.18
CA ALA A 582 16.42 -80.31 -2.33
C ALA A 582 16.78 -81.11 -3.61
N LEU A 583 17.33 -80.46 -4.65
CA LEU A 583 17.68 -81.09 -5.94
C LEU A 583 19.18 -81.38 -6.13
N LEU A 584 20.09 -80.80 -5.33
CA LEU A 584 21.55 -81.00 -5.48
C LEU A 584 22.15 -82.11 -4.58
N HIS A 585 21.35 -82.85 -3.81
CA HIS A 585 21.85 -83.95 -2.97
C HIS A 585 20.98 -85.22 -2.97
N LEU A 586 20.44 -85.61 -4.14
CA LEU A 586 19.74 -86.89 -4.29
C LEU A 586 20.04 -87.67 -5.58
N CYS A 587 21.28 -87.63 -6.09
CA CYS A 587 21.76 -88.54 -7.15
C CYS A 587 23.28 -88.76 -7.09
N ARG A 588 23.77 -89.34 -5.99
CA ARG A 588 24.99 -90.18 -5.81
C ARG A 588 25.29 -90.21 -4.31
N PHE A 589 25.50 -91.40 -3.74
CA PHE A 589 25.57 -91.73 -2.30
C PHE A 589 24.23 -92.03 -1.63
N THR A 590 23.63 -93.13 -2.09
CA THR A 590 22.86 -94.05 -1.25
C THR A 590 23.72 -94.57 -0.09
N ALA A 591 23.11 -94.67 1.10
CA ALA A 591 23.49 -95.53 2.25
C ALA A 591 24.08 -94.94 3.57
N PRO A 592 24.30 -93.62 3.77
CA PRO A 592 24.43 -93.13 5.17
C PRO A 592 23.55 -91.94 5.63
N LEU A 593 22.80 -91.23 4.77
CA LEU A 593 22.03 -90.04 5.20
C LEU A 593 20.57 -90.27 5.65
N CYS A 594 20.07 -91.51 5.64
CA CYS A 594 18.71 -91.85 6.09
C CYS A 594 18.48 -91.72 7.62
N ARG A 595 19.43 -91.17 8.38
CA ARG A 595 19.25 -90.88 9.81
C ARG A 595 19.03 -89.39 10.15
N PHE A 596 19.04 -88.50 9.16
CA PHE A 596 18.79 -87.05 9.37
C PHE A 596 17.70 -86.45 8.47
N THR A 597 17.03 -87.22 7.61
CA THR A 597 15.97 -86.73 6.70
C THR A 597 14.57 -86.66 7.33
N ALA A 598 14.28 -87.43 8.38
CA ALA A 598 12.97 -87.40 9.05
C ALA A 598 12.66 -86.07 9.77
N PRO A 599 13.60 -85.41 10.48
CA PRO A 599 13.31 -84.13 11.15
C PRO A 599 13.11 -82.96 10.18
N LEU A 600 13.85 -82.92 9.05
CA LEU A 600 13.75 -81.81 8.08
C LEU A 600 12.47 -81.88 7.23
N CYS A 601 12.00 -83.08 6.85
CA CYS A 601 10.72 -83.23 6.15
C CYS A 601 9.50 -82.81 7.00
N CYS A 602 9.58 -82.92 8.34
CA CYS A 602 8.54 -82.44 9.26
C CYS A 602 8.46 -80.91 9.36
N PHE A 603 9.47 -80.16 8.93
CA PHE A 603 9.44 -78.68 8.87
C PHE A 603 9.11 -78.15 7.47
N THR A 604 9.47 -78.86 6.39
CA THR A 604 9.23 -78.40 5.02
C THR A 604 7.76 -78.44 4.60
N THR A 605 6.97 -79.41 5.09
CA THR A 605 5.54 -79.51 4.75
C THR A 605 4.66 -78.43 5.38
N PRO A 606 4.78 -78.07 6.67
CA PRO A 606 4.04 -76.94 7.22
C PRO A 606 4.51 -75.59 6.64
N LEU A 607 5.81 -75.46 6.32
CA LEU A 607 6.33 -74.24 5.70
C LEU A 607 5.82 -74.08 4.25
N SER A 608 5.74 -75.15 3.45
CA SER A 608 5.17 -75.07 2.09
C SER A 608 3.67 -74.77 2.11
N LEU A 609 2.93 -75.34 3.06
CA LEU A 609 1.51 -75.02 3.28
C LEU A 609 1.32 -73.56 3.71
N TYR A 610 2.17 -73.06 4.61
CA TYR A 610 2.17 -71.65 5.01
C TYR A 610 2.50 -70.72 3.84
N CYS A 611 3.53 -71.02 3.04
CA CYS A 611 3.87 -70.26 1.84
C CYS A 611 2.74 -70.29 0.79
N THR A 612 2.03 -71.42 0.65
CA THR A 612 0.88 -71.52 -0.27
C THR A 612 -0.30 -70.69 0.24
N SER A 613 -0.57 -70.72 1.55
CA SER A 613 -1.60 -69.87 2.17
C SER A 613 -1.29 -68.37 2.08
N LEU A 614 -0.01 -68.01 2.25
CA LEU A 614 0.45 -66.63 2.10
C LEU A 614 0.37 -66.19 0.63
N SER A 615 0.71 -67.06 -0.32
CA SER A 615 0.54 -66.79 -1.75
C SER A 615 -0.92 -66.54 -2.11
N LEU A 616 -1.85 -67.37 -1.62
CA LEU A 616 -3.29 -67.19 -1.83
C LEU A 616 -3.79 -65.89 -1.19
N TYR A 617 -3.30 -65.56 0.00
CA TYR A 617 -3.61 -64.28 0.65
C TYR A 617 -3.08 -63.10 -0.18
N CYS A 618 -1.85 -63.15 -0.67
CA CYS A 618 -1.28 -62.13 -1.55
C CYS A 618 -2.07 -61.99 -2.87
N THR A 619 -2.54 -63.10 -3.46
CA THR A 619 -3.41 -63.06 -4.66
C THR A 619 -4.77 -62.42 -4.34
N SER A 620 -5.36 -62.73 -3.19
CA SER A 620 -6.62 -62.10 -2.75
C SER A 620 -6.47 -60.60 -2.49
N LEU A 621 -5.34 -60.19 -1.88
CA LEU A 621 -5.00 -58.78 -1.67
C LEU A 621 -4.76 -58.07 -3.00
N SER A 622 -4.08 -58.73 -3.95
CA SER A 622 -3.90 -58.18 -5.31
C SER A 622 -5.23 -57.98 -6.03
N LEU A 623 -6.17 -58.92 -5.93
CA LEU A 623 -7.51 -58.79 -6.51
C LEU A 623 -8.29 -57.64 -5.85
N TYR A 624 -8.17 -57.50 -4.53
CA TYR A 624 -8.77 -56.38 -3.80
C TYR A 624 -8.17 -55.04 -4.26
N CYS A 625 -6.84 -54.94 -4.40
CA CYS A 625 -6.17 -53.75 -4.93
C CYS A 625 -6.63 -53.41 -6.36
N THR A 626 -6.80 -54.41 -7.23
CA THR A 626 -7.34 -54.20 -8.58
C THR A 626 -8.78 -53.69 -8.55
N SER A 627 -9.62 -54.24 -7.67
CA SER A 627 -11.01 -53.76 -7.50
C SER A 627 -11.08 -52.32 -6.97
N LEU A 628 -10.19 -51.97 -6.03
CA LEU A 628 -10.06 -50.62 -5.52
C LEU A 628 -9.56 -49.66 -6.60
N SER A 629 -8.61 -50.09 -7.43
CA SER A 629 -8.14 -49.32 -8.58
C SER A 629 -9.26 -49.02 -9.57
N LEU A 630 -10.10 -50.01 -9.91
CA LEU A 630 -11.24 -49.82 -10.80
C LEU A 630 -12.28 -48.84 -10.20
N TYR A 631 -12.51 -48.90 -8.89
CA TYR A 631 -13.37 -47.96 -8.18
C TYR A 631 -12.77 -46.53 -8.18
N CYS A 632 -11.46 -46.39 -8.01
CA CYS A 632 -10.78 -45.10 -8.15
C CYS A 632 -10.87 -44.54 -9.57
N THR A 633 -10.79 -45.40 -10.59
CA THR A 633 -10.96 -44.98 -12.01
C THR A 633 -12.39 -44.50 -12.29
N SER A 634 -13.41 -45.19 -11.79
CA SER A 634 -14.81 -44.76 -11.96
C SER A 634 -15.10 -43.45 -11.21
N LEU A 635 -14.56 -43.29 -10.01
CA LEU A 635 -14.65 -42.03 -9.25
C LEU A 635 -13.93 -40.88 -9.98
N SER A 636 -12.78 -41.15 -10.60
CA SER A 636 -12.04 -40.17 -11.41
C SER A 636 -12.84 -39.72 -12.63
N LEU A 637 -13.52 -40.65 -13.32
CA LEU A 637 -14.39 -40.33 -14.45
C LEU A 637 -15.59 -39.48 -14.02
N TYR A 638 -16.20 -39.81 -12.87
CA TYR A 638 -17.27 -39.00 -12.30
C TYR A 638 -16.79 -37.59 -11.93
N CYS A 639 -15.63 -37.46 -11.29
CA CYS A 639 -15.03 -36.15 -10.98
C CYS A 639 -14.72 -35.33 -12.23
N THR A 640 -14.27 -35.99 -13.31
CA THR A 640 -14.00 -35.34 -14.60
C THR A 640 -15.30 -34.81 -15.23
N SER A 641 -16.38 -35.59 -15.18
CA SER A 641 -17.70 -35.16 -15.67
C SER A 641 -18.27 -33.99 -14.87
N LEU A 642 -18.09 -34.00 -13.54
CA LEU A 642 -18.49 -32.90 -12.67
C LEU A 642 -17.66 -31.64 -12.91
N SER A 643 -16.34 -31.80 -13.13
CA SER A 643 -15.44 -30.69 -13.51
C SER A 643 -15.87 -30.04 -14.83
N LEU A 644 -16.21 -30.84 -15.85
CA LEU A 644 -16.72 -30.34 -17.13
C LEU A 644 -18.03 -29.55 -16.93
N TYR A 645 -18.94 -30.08 -16.11
CA TYR A 645 -20.17 -29.37 -15.77
C TYR A 645 -19.89 -28.04 -15.04
N CYS A 646 -19.01 -28.03 -14.04
CA CYS A 646 -18.60 -26.81 -13.35
C CYS A 646 -17.94 -25.78 -14.28
N THR A 647 -17.10 -26.21 -15.23
CA THR A 647 -16.52 -25.30 -16.23
C THR A 647 -17.59 -24.70 -17.16
N SER A 648 -18.62 -25.47 -17.54
CA SER A 648 -19.72 -24.96 -18.36
C SER A 648 -20.55 -23.89 -17.61
N VAL A 649 -20.78 -24.10 -16.31
CA VAL A 649 -21.46 -23.13 -15.44
C VAL A 649 -20.61 -21.88 -15.22
N ALA A 650 -19.30 -22.04 -15.02
CA ALA A 650 -18.36 -20.91 -14.89
C ALA A 650 -18.31 -20.05 -16.16
N LEU A 651 -18.32 -20.67 -17.36
CA LEU A 651 -18.41 -19.95 -18.63
C LEU A 651 -19.74 -19.20 -18.77
N LEU A 652 -20.85 -19.77 -18.31
CA LEU A 652 -22.13 -19.09 -18.27
C LEU A 652 -22.09 -17.86 -17.34
N HIS A 653 -21.52 -18.00 -16.13
CA HIS A 653 -21.34 -16.87 -15.21
C HIS A 653 -20.44 -15.77 -15.80
N LEU A 654 -19.36 -16.14 -16.50
CA LEU A 654 -18.50 -15.18 -17.20
C LEU A 654 -19.28 -14.44 -18.29
N SER A 655 -20.13 -15.12 -19.06
CA SER A 655 -20.97 -14.48 -20.08
C SER A 655 -21.97 -13.47 -19.47
N VAL A 656 -22.55 -13.80 -18.31
CA VAL A 656 -23.47 -12.90 -17.58
C VAL A 656 -22.71 -11.72 -16.96
N ALA A 657 -21.50 -11.94 -16.44
CA ALA A 657 -20.64 -10.87 -15.91
C ALA A 657 -20.22 -9.88 -17.01
N LEU A 658 -19.85 -10.38 -18.19
CA LEU A 658 -19.57 -9.56 -19.37
C LEU A 658 -20.80 -8.76 -19.83
N LEU A 659 -21.99 -9.36 -19.74
CA LEU A 659 -23.24 -8.64 -20.02
C LEU A 659 -23.46 -7.50 -19.01
N HIS A 660 -23.28 -7.75 -17.71
CA HIS A 660 -23.38 -6.71 -16.68
C HIS A 660 -22.35 -5.59 -16.87
N LEU A 661 -21.12 -5.92 -17.27
CA LEU A 661 -20.10 -4.94 -17.60
C LEU A 661 -20.50 -4.10 -18.81
N SER A 662 -21.07 -4.70 -19.85
CA SER A 662 -21.56 -3.97 -21.02
C SER A 662 -22.70 -2.98 -20.67
N VAL A 663 -23.61 -3.39 -19.78
CA VAL A 663 -24.70 -2.53 -19.28
C VAL A 663 -24.14 -1.40 -18.40
N ALA A 664 -23.17 -1.68 -17.54
CA ALA A 664 -22.51 -0.67 -16.72
C ALA A 664 -21.77 0.39 -17.58
N LEU A 665 -21.08 -0.05 -18.64
CA LEU A 665 -20.44 0.85 -19.60
C LEU A 665 -21.48 1.69 -20.36
N LEU A 666 -22.64 1.13 -20.69
CA LEU A 666 -23.75 1.89 -21.28
C LEU A 666 -24.27 2.96 -20.31
N HIS A 667 -24.50 2.63 -19.04
CA HIS A 667 -24.89 3.62 -18.02
C HIS A 667 -23.85 4.72 -17.84
N LEU A 668 -22.56 4.38 -17.87
CA LEU A 668 -21.48 5.36 -17.82
C LEU A 668 -21.50 6.28 -19.04
N SER A 669 -21.73 5.73 -20.24
CA SER A 669 -21.84 6.53 -21.47
C SER A 669 -23.01 7.52 -21.43
N VAL A 670 -24.16 7.10 -20.87
CA VAL A 670 -25.34 7.96 -20.67
C VAL A 670 -25.06 9.04 -19.62
N ALA A 671 -24.40 8.68 -18.52
CA ALA A 671 -24.00 9.66 -17.49
C ALA A 671 -23.03 10.72 -18.03
N LEU A 672 -22.06 10.32 -18.85
CA LEU A 672 -21.15 11.24 -19.54
C LEU A 672 -21.91 12.15 -20.52
N LEU A 673 -22.93 11.63 -21.21
CA LEU A 673 -23.79 12.43 -22.08
C LEU A 673 -24.58 13.47 -21.28
N HIS A 674 -25.18 13.10 -20.15
CA HIS A 674 -25.85 14.06 -19.25
C HIS A 674 -24.89 15.13 -18.72
N LEU A 675 -23.66 14.75 -18.36
CA LEU A 675 -22.64 15.71 -17.94
C LEU A 675 -22.27 16.67 -19.08
N SER A 676 -22.14 16.18 -20.31
CA SER A 676 -21.87 17.03 -21.47
C SER A 676 -22.98 18.04 -21.75
N VAL A 677 -24.25 17.64 -21.58
CA VAL A 677 -25.42 18.52 -21.71
C VAL A 677 -25.44 19.55 -20.58
N ALA A 678 -25.14 19.15 -19.34
CA ALA A 678 -25.06 20.07 -18.20
C ALA A 678 -23.95 21.12 -18.39
N LEU A 679 -22.79 20.72 -18.92
CA LEU A 679 -21.70 21.64 -19.27
C LEU A 679 -22.10 22.60 -20.39
N LEU A 680 -22.89 22.14 -21.37
CA LEU A 680 -23.44 22.99 -22.43
C LEU A 680 -24.39 24.05 -21.84
N HIS A 681 -25.31 23.65 -20.95
CA HIS A 681 -26.19 24.60 -20.25
C HIS A 681 -25.41 25.63 -19.44
N LEU A 682 -24.35 25.21 -18.74
CA LEU A 682 -23.47 26.12 -18.01
C LEU A 682 -22.77 27.11 -18.95
N SER A 683 -22.29 26.64 -20.11
CA SER A 683 -21.65 27.50 -21.11
C SER A 683 -22.61 28.56 -21.66
N VAL A 684 -23.87 28.18 -21.91
CA VAL A 684 -24.93 29.11 -22.35
C VAL A 684 -25.26 30.12 -21.25
N ALA A 685 -25.36 29.68 -19.99
CA ALA A 685 -25.60 30.58 -18.86
C ALA A 685 -24.46 31.61 -18.68
N LEU A 686 -23.21 31.19 -18.83
CA LEU A 686 -22.05 32.09 -18.81
C LEU A 686 -22.08 33.09 -19.98
N LEU A 687 -22.55 32.66 -21.15
CA LEU A 687 -22.74 33.54 -22.31
C LEU A 687 -23.81 34.61 -22.03
N HIS A 688 -24.96 34.23 -21.46
CA HIS A 688 -25.97 35.21 -21.03
C HIS A 688 -25.45 36.19 -19.99
N LEU A 689 -24.65 35.72 -19.02
CA LEU A 689 -24.01 36.58 -18.03
C LEU A 689 -23.04 37.57 -18.70
N SER A 690 -22.24 37.11 -19.67
CA SER A 690 -21.32 37.97 -20.41
C SER A 690 -22.04 39.06 -21.20
N VAL A 691 -23.18 38.74 -21.83
CA VAL A 691 -24.04 39.71 -22.54
C VAL A 691 -24.65 40.71 -21.56
N ALA A 692 -25.13 40.26 -20.38
CA ALA A 692 -25.66 41.14 -19.35
C ALA A 692 -24.60 42.12 -18.82
N LEU A 693 -23.36 41.65 -18.60
CA LEU A 693 -22.23 42.50 -18.21
C LEU A 693 -21.89 43.52 -19.30
N LEU A 694 -22.00 43.14 -20.59
CA LEU A 694 -21.79 44.06 -21.70
C LEU A 694 -22.86 45.15 -21.73
N HIS A 695 -24.14 44.81 -21.54
CA HIS A 695 -25.21 45.81 -21.40
C HIS A 695 -24.97 46.78 -20.23
N LEU A 696 -24.51 46.26 -19.08
CA LEU A 696 -24.16 47.09 -17.93
C LEU A 696 -22.99 48.04 -18.26
N SER A 697 -21.97 47.56 -18.96
CA SER A 697 -20.83 48.41 -19.38
C SER A 697 -21.26 49.54 -20.33
N VAL A 698 -22.19 49.27 -21.25
CA VAL A 698 -22.76 50.28 -22.15
C VAL A 698 -23.60 51.29 -21.37
N ALA A 699 -24.40 50.84 -20.39
CA ALA A 699 -25.17 51.73 -19.53
C ALA A 699 -24.26 52.67 -18.71
N LEU A 700 -23.15 52.14 -18.16
CA LEU A 700 -22.16 52.95 -17.44
C LEU A 700 -21.46 53.96 -18.37
N LEU A 701 -21.18 53.59 -19.62
CA LEU A 701 -20.68 54.52 -20.64
C LEU A 701 -21.67 55.66 -20.89
N HIS A 702 -22.96 55.38 -21.10
CA HIS A 702 -23.98 56.43 -21.25
C HIS A 702 -24.05 57.36 -20.04
N LEU A 703 -23.94 56.81 -18.82
CA LEU A 703 -23.90 57.62 -17.59
C LEU A 703 -22.66 58.52 -17.56
N SER A 704 -21.49 58.00 -17.95
CA SER A 704 -20.25 58.79 -18.01
C SER A 704 -20.34 59.95 -19.01
N VAL A 705 -20.97 59.73 -20.17
CA VAL A 705 -21.22 60.77 -21.17
C VAL A 705 -22.19 61.82 -20.64
N ALA A 706 -23.26 61.40 -19.95
CA ALA A 706 -24.21 62.32 -19.33
C ALA A 706 -23.54 63.21 -18.25
N LEU A 707 -22.68 62.63 -17.41
CA LEU A 707 -21.88 63.38 -16.43
C LEU A 707 -20.92 64.36 -17.10
N LEU A 708 -20.34 63.99 -18.24
CA LEU A 708 -19.47 64.88 -19.02
C LEU A 708 -20.25 66.08 -19.57
N HIS A 709 -21.45 65.86 -20.13
CA HIS A 709 -22.33 66.97 -20.55
C HIS A 709 -22.70 67.90 -19.39
N LEU A 710 -22.97 67.35 -18.20
CA LEU A 710 -23.25 68.14 -17.00
C LEU A 710 -22.02 68.98 -16.60
N SER A 711 -20.82 68.40 -16.66
CA SER A 711 -19.58 69.12 -16.34
C SER A 711 -19.32 70.29 -17.30
N VAL A 712 -19.59 70.09 -18.60
CA VAL A 712 -19.48 71.15 -19.63
C VAL A 712 -20.52 72.25 -19.37
N ALA A 713 -21.76 71.90 -19.02
CA ALA A 713 -22.80 72.86 -18.67
C ALA A 713 -22.41 73.71 -17.44
N LEU A 714 -21.85 73.09 -16.40
CA LEU A 714 -21.33 73.79 -15.22
C LEU A 714 -20.16 74.73 -15.58
N LEU A 715 -19.30 74.32 -16.52
CA LEU A 715 -18.21 75.16 -17.00
C LEU A 715 -18.73 76.39 -17.74
N HIS A 716 -19.72 76.24 -18.61
CA HIS A 716 -20.40 77.40 -19.24
C HIS A 716 -21.02 78.35 -18.22
N LEU A 717 -21.65 77.81 -17.16
CA LEU A 717 -22.20 78.63 -16.08
C LEU A 717 -21.09 79.39 -15.34
N SER A 718 -19.95 78.75 -15.06
CA SER A 718 -18.81 79.40 -14.41
C SER A 718 -18.24 80.55 -15.25
N VAL A 719 -18.15 80.37 -16.58
CA VAL A 719 -17.71 81.41 -17.51
C VAL A 719 -18.71 82.57 -17.54
N ALA A 720 -20.02 82.29 -17.54
CA ALA A 720 -21.06 83.31 -17.47
C ALA A 720 -20.97 84.14 -16.18
N LEU A 721 -20.75 83.49 -15.03
CA LEU A 721 -20.52 84.17 -13.75
C LEU A 721 -19.25 85.02 -13.76
N LEU A 722 -18.19 84.56 -14.44
CA LEU A 722 -16.96 85.34 -14.60
C LEU A 722 -17.18 86.61 -15.42
N HIS A 723 -17.92 86.51 -16.54
CA HIS A 723 -18.33 87.70 -17.30
C HIS A 723 -19.15 88.69 -16.47
N LEU A 724 -20.06 88.20 -15.63
CA LEU A 724 -20.81 89.06 -14.71
C LEU A 724 -19.90 89.74 -13.70
N SER A 725 -18.91 89.03 -13.14
CA SER A 725 -17.94 89.59 -12.21
C SER A 725 -17.10 90.71 -12.86
N VAL A 726 -16.66 90.52 -14.10
CA VAL A 726 -15.92 91.53 -14.88
C VAL A 726 -16.80 92.75 -15.15
N ALA A 727 -18.08 92.54 -15.50
CA ALA A 727 -19.02 93.63 -15.69
C ALA A 727 -19.23 94.47 -14.41
N LEU A 728 -19.36 93.81 -13.25
CA LEU A 728 -19.43 94.49 -11.95
C LEU A 728 -18.14 95.26 -11.62
N LEU A 729 -16.99 94.72 -12.02
CA LEU A 729 -15.70 95.38 -11.83
C LEU A 729 -15.59 96.65 -12.70
N HIS A 730 -16.02 96.60 -13.96
CA HIS A 730 -16.13 97.80 -14.80
C HIS A 730 -17.08 98.85 -14.19
N LEU A 731 -18.22 98.43 -13.63
CA LEU A 731 -19.12 99.33 -12.92
C LEU A 731 -18.45 99.97 -11.70
N SER A 732 -17.69 99.20 -10.93
CA SER A 732 -16.95 99.72 -9.77
C SER A 732 -15.88 100.75 -10.17
N VAL A 733 -15.17 100.51 -11.27
CA VAL A 733 -14.19 101.46 -11.83
C VAL A 733 -14.88 102.73 -12.33
N ALA A 734 -16.03 102.60 -12.99
CA ALA A 734 -16.82 103.75 -13.42
C ALA A 734 -17.30 104.60 -12.23
N LEU A 735 -17.75 103.97 -11.14
CA LEU A 735 -18.11 104.65 -9.89
C LEU A 735 -16.90 105.33 -9.25
N LEU A 736 -15.71 104.71 -9.32
CA LEU A 736 -14.47 105.29 -8.81
C LEU A 736 -14.08 106.54 -9.62
N HIS A 737 -14.16 106.49 -10.95
CA HIS A 737 -13.97 107.69 -11.79
C HIS A 737 -14.96 108.80 -11.47
N LEU A 738 -16.23 108.47 -11.21
CA LEU A 738 -17.23 109.44 -10.78
C LEU A 738 -16.84 110.05 -9.41
N SER A 739 -16.36 109.24 -8.47
CA SER A 739 -15.92 109.72 -7.17
C SER A 739 -14.70 110.66 -7.28
N VAL A 740 -13.75 110.35 -8.15
CA VAL A 740 -12.58 111.20 -8.43
C VAL A 740 -13.03 112.50 -9.12
N ALA A 741 -13.96 112.44 -10.06
CA ALA A 741 -14.54 113.62 -10.69
C ALA A 741 -15.25 114.53 -9.68
N LEU A 742 -16.02 113.95 -8.75
CA LEU A 742 -16.63 114.69 -7.63
C LEU A 742 -15.57 115.28 -6.69
N LEU A 743 -14.47 114.58 -6.46
CA LEU A 743 -13.35 115.08 -5.65
C LEU A 743 -12.67 116.27 -6.33
N HIS A 744 -12.42 116.20 -7.64
CA HIS A 744 -11.92 117.34 -8.42
C HIS A 744 -12.89 118.52 -8.39
N LEU A 745 -14.20 118.28 -8.47
CA LEU A 745 -15.20 119.33 -8.32
C LEU A 745 -15.13 119.96 -6.91
N SER A 746 -14.98 119.15 -5.86
CA SER A 746 -14.85 119.64 -4.49
C SER A 746 -13.57 120.47 -4.28
N VAL A 747 -12.45 120.06 -4.87
CA VAL A 747 -11.18 120.81 -4.84
C VAL A 747 -11.29 122.10 -5.65
N ALA A 748 -11.97 122.08 -6.80
CA ALA A 748 -12.24 123.28 -7.59
C ALA A 748 -13.13 124.28 -6.82
N VAL A 749 -14.14 123.80 -6.07
CA VAL A 749 -14.94 124.64 -5.17
C VAL A 749 -14.07 125.20 -4.02
N PHE A 750 -13.20 124.39 -3.42
CA PHE A 750 -12.32 124.83 -2.33
C PHE A 750 -11.28 125.87 -2.77
N LEU A 751 -10.67 125.69 -3.96
CA LEU A 751 -9.75 126.67 -4.56
C LEU A 751 -10.47 127.93 -5.04
N GLY A 752 -11.74 127.83 -5.47
CA GLY A 752 -12.59 128.98 -5.79
C GLY A 752 -12.93 129.85 -4.58
N MET A 753 -12.96 129.27 -3.37
CA MET A 753 -13.16 130.00 -2.11
C MET A 753 -11.89 130.67 -1.57
N SER A 754 -10.74 130.50 -2.23
CA SER A 754 -9.47 131.15 -1.86
C SER A 754 -9.22 132.48 -2.60
N ILE A 755 -10.22 133.00 -3.34
CA ILE A 755 -10.14 134.26 -4.11
C ILE A 755 -11.25 135.26 -3.69
N LEU A 756 -11.85 135.12 -2.51
CA LEU A 756 -12.77 136.12 -1.96
C LEU A 756 -12.50 136.40 -0.47
#